data_AF-A0A135T1X2-F1
#
_entry.id   AF-A0A135T1X2-F1
#
_cell.length_a   1.000
_cell.length_b   1.000
_cell.length_c   1.000
_cell.angle_alpha   90.00
_cell.angle_beta   90.00
_cell.angle_gamma   90.00
#
_symmetry.space_group_name_H-M   'P 1'
#
loop_
_entity.id
_entity.type
_entity.pdbx_description
1 polymer ?
#
loop_
_entity_poly.entity_id
_entity_poly.type
_entity_poly.pdbx_seq_one_letter_code
_entity_poly.pdbx_strand_id
1 'polypeptide(L)'
;MATQTKAAANGAAATGDVNHEPINVIIPIGGIGSRFAKEGYRYPKPLINIVGRPMLLWLIDNLSLKPGDTLWMAINEEVDDEFRIGQLVSKTFSKIDFRLLRLRHQTKGASETLYIVTQSMTKKHLERKTVSLDCDTIYWADVLQDIRNMPKGHGGCFYFPDVGDKPIFSYIKTEPKDGLERIVDIQEKKAISNKANTGAYVFPSAGQLKSWAAQNLDMKRPDGSEVGEYYTSQMIALMIQNGVPYLGMPVSTKDFSVVGTPEQLKDLLKLLKTDTSNLPIKLKKRRFCFDLDMTLVGVPAVAGDYSTCPPIEKNIRLVQQLYNAGHYIIIQTARRMRTHHGNLGSVLADVGPVTFAQLAKYEIPYHDIHFGKPYADVYVDDLAVNANLDTMREIGWLLDEQDPAALIGQDAATGDDAKKAGMIAARDFNTIQIIGDKVIKSSKSENILGELFFYSHMPAEIAQVFPTVYNVDYIPDTTTYNITMENRRGLTFSHLLVGRSITKGRLISLLKALHTVHTTGSTDKATLNIPSALEKKFEEHSLARANNRVNIYANYGSKLRSRYYKDQHKYDALGPLAASLFARINEFLDTYEAEEKGVHAQVIHGDPVFSNAILSKDEKLVSFIDVRCQLENTLTPEGDIHYDLGKVLQSLCGYDHILFMSANNYDLRDALDSDKPLLDEADSDLLESLQEHFFTFLEETYSVRLHRKTLFRITASLFFSLIPLHRPELGAVFLRMCKETLDKASNINYGPGARSTSGLTLSRRASSNFGSDEKAREMPIASGKGENLSIPSVTVTAK
;
A
#
# COMPACT_ATOMS: atom_id res chain seq x y z
N MET A 1 32.64 -49.30 14.05
CA MET A 1 32.53 -49.05 15.50
C MET A 1 32.34 -47.55 15.70
N ALA A 2 31.20 -47.19 16.29
CA ALA A 2 30.89 -46.02 17.11
C ALA A 2 31.57 -44.65 16.85
N THR A 3 30.76 -43.73 16.30
CA THR A 3 30.45 -42.36 16.79
C THR A 3 31.49 -41.58 17.60
N GLN A 4 31.78 -40.35 17.15
CA GLN A 4 31.80 -39.18 18.06
C GLN A 4 31.39 -37.88 17.35
N THR A 5 30.31 -37.33 17.88
CA THR A 5 29.64 -36.06 17.63
C THR A 5 30.52 -34.87 18.01
N LYS A 6 30.63 -33.86 17.14
CA LYS A 6 31.08 -32.51 17.52
C LYS A 6 29.85 -31.61 17.64
N ALA A 7 29.47 -31.32 18.89
CA ALA A 7 28.53 -30.26 19.21
C ALA A 7 29.21 -28.91 18.95
N ALA A 8 28.64 -28.12 18.03
CA ALA A 8 28.97 -26.71 17.90
C ALA A 8 28.22 -25.95 19.00
N ALA A 9 28.99 -25.26 19.84
CA ALA A 9 28.46 -24.43 20.92
C ALA A 9 27.64 -23.27 20.32
N ASN A 10 26.35 -23.25 20.66
CA ASN A 10 25.48 -22.11 20.45
C ASN A 10 26.05 -20.90 21.21
N GLY A 11 26.42 -19.86 20.48
CA GLY A 11 26.61 -18.52 21.01
C GLY A 11 25.26 -17.99 21.47
N ALA A 12 24.95 -18.18 22.74
CA ALA A 12 23.87 -17.49 23.41
C ALA A 12 24.17 -15.99 23.36
N ALA A 13 23.40 -15.26 22.54
CA ALA A 13 23.36 -13.81 22.59
C ALA A 13 23.02 -13.40 24.03
N ALA A 14 23.82 -12.49 24.57
CA ALA A 14 23.68 -11.95 25.91
C ALA A 14 22.25 -11.43 26.13
N THR A 15 21.47 -12.15 26.93
CA THR A 15 20.22 -11.67 27.52
C THR A 15 20.59 -10.68 28.62
N GLY A 16 20.79 -9.41 28.23
CA GLY A 16 20.76 -8.31 29.17
C GLY A 16 19.36 -8.20 29.74
N ASP A 17 19.25 -8.31 31.06
CA ASP A 17 18.03 -8.17 31.83
C ASP A 17 17.37 -6.80 31.53
N VAL A 18 16.25 -6.78 30.82
CA VAL A 18 15.59 -5.55 30.37
C VAL A 18 14.72 -5.01 31.51
N ASN A 19 15.28 -4.16 32.36
CA ASN A 19 14.60 -3.50 33.49
C ASN A 19 13.54 -2.44 33.09
N HIS A 20 12.98 -2.48 31.87
CA HIS A 20 11.94 -1.55 31.43
C HIS A 20 10.97 -2.20 30.42
N GLU A 21 9.73 -1.71 30.37
CA GLU A 21 8.75 -2.15 29.36
C GLU A 21 9.09 -1.54 27.98
N PRO A 22 9.30 -2.38 26.94
CA PRO A 22 9.56 -1.88 25.59
C PRO A 22 8.36 -1.14 24.99
N ILE A 23 8.64 -0.10 24.21
CA ILE A 23 7.62 0.69 23.50
C ILE A 23 7.79 0.63 21.98
N ASN A 24 6.71 0.94 21.25
CA ASN A 24 6.80 1.24 19.82
C ASN A 24 6.83 2.76 19.61
N VAL A 25 7.74 3.24 18.78
CA VAL A 25 7.74 4.62 18.27
C VAL A 25 7.39 4.57 16.79
N ILE A 26 6.37 5.29 16.36
CA ILE A 26 5.94 5.37 14.96
C ILE A 26 6.19 6.79 14.45
N ILE A 27 6.87 6.91 13.30
CA ILE A 27 7.03 8.16 12.56
C ILE A 27 6.25 8.02 11.23
N PRO A 28 5.02 8.57 11.14
CA PRO A 28 4.24 8.53 9.91
C PRO A 28 4.68 9.65 8.95
N ILE A 29 5.24 9.28 7.81
CA ILE A 29 5.66 10.16 6.72
C ILE A 29 4.76 9.91 5.50
N GLY A 30 3.46 10.01 5.72
CA GLY A 30 2.45 9.78 4.68
C GLY A 30 2.20 10.99 3.78
N GLY A 31 2.55 12.22 4.19
CA GLY A 31 2.15 13.46 3.49
C GLY A 31 3.17 13.96 2.46
N ILE A 32 2.68 14.69 1.44
CA ILE A 32 3.45 15.22 0.30
C ILE A 32 4.41 16.37 0.72
N GLY A 33 4.13 17.09 1.81
CA GLY A 33 5.03 18.16 2.30
C GLY A 33 5.08 19.41 1.39
N SER A 34 3.98 19.75 0.72
CA SER A 34 3.92 20.77 -0.35
C SER A 34 4.31 22.20 0.04
N ARG A 35 4.30 22.56 1.32
CA ARG A 35 4.65 23.92 1.78
C ARG A 35 6.11 24.28 1.49
N PHE A 36 7.03 23.33 1.67
CA PHE A 36 8.45 23.55 1.40
C PHE A 36 8.74 23.58 -0.11
N ALA A 37 8.10 22.70 -0.89
CA ALA A 37 8.24 22.71 -2.35
C ALA A 37 7.82 24.05 -2.98
N LYS A 38 6.74 24.68 -2.48
CA LYS A 38 6.30 26.01 -2.92
C LYS A 38 7.33 27.11 -2.69
N GLU A 39 8.10 27.01 -1.63
CA GLU A 39 9.19 27.95 -1.35
C GLU A 39 10.48 27.60 -2.10
N GLY A 40 10.50 26.55 -2.94
CA GLY A 40 11.65 26.15 -3.75
C GLY A 40 12.64 25.20 -3.06
N TYR A 41 12.22 24.49 -2.00
CA TYR A 41 13.01 23.38 -1.45
C TYR A 41 12.88 22.15 -2.35
N ARG A 42 14.03 21.54 -2.70
CA ARG A 42 14.09 20.37 -3.58
C ARG A 42 13.81 19.05 -2.87
N TYR A 43 14.29 18.91 -1.63
CA TYR A 43 14.14 17.68 -0.86
C TYR A 43 12.76 17.58 -0.20
N PRO A 44 12.20 16.36 -0.05
CA PRO A 44 10.98 16.15 0.71
C PRO A 44 11.21 16.57 2.17
N LYS A 45 10.14 17.01 2.84
CA LYS A 45 10.18 17.57 4.21
C LYS A 45 11.16 16.83 5.17
N PRO A 46 11.11 15.49 5.34
CA PRO A 46 11.98 14.79 6.29
C PRO A 46 13.49 14.94 6.03
N LEU A 47 13.87 15.25 4.79
CA LEU A 47 15.25 15.39 4.33
C LEU A 47 15.76 16.83 4.29
N ILE A 48 14.89 17.81 4.58
CA ILE A 48 15.32 19.20 4.66
C ILE A 48 16.35 19.33 5.77
N ASN A 49 17.50 19.89 5.43
CA ASN A 49 18.63 20.00 6.32
C ASN A 49 18.43 21.10 7.37
N ILE A 50 18.90 20.80 8.57
CA ILE A 50 19.09 21.72 9.68
C ILE A 50 20.56 21.60 10.06
N VAL A 51 21.37 22.59 9.66
CA VAL A 51 22.83 22.62 9.88
C VAL A 51 23.51 21.33 9.37
N GLY A 52 23.30 20.99 8.11
CA GLY A 52 23.91 19.86 7.41
C GLY A 52 23.40 18.49 7.84
N ARG A 53 22.27 18.42 8.56
CA ARG A 53 21.63 17.16 8.95
C ARG A 53 20.12 17.20 8.70
N PRO A 54 19.54 16.16 8.07
CA PRO A 54 18.10 16.06 7.85
C PRO A 54 17.27 16.19 9.13
N MET A 55 16.15 16.90 9.07
CA MET A 55 15.25 17.09 10.22
C MET A 55 14.76 15.77 10.83
N LEU A 56 14.53 14.74 10.01
CA LEU A 56 14.15 13.40 10.50
C LEU A 56 15.23 12.81 11.42
N LEU A 57 16.50 12.98 11.06
CA LEU A 57 17.59 12.48 11.88
C LEU A 57 17.76 13.32 13.15
N TRP A 58 17.40 14.61 13.13
CA TRP A 58 17.33 15.43 14.34
C TRP A 58 16.26 14.93 15.31
N LEU A 59 15.07 14.56 14.83
CA LEU A 59 14.06 13.94 15.68
C LEU A 59 14.62 12.67 16.34
N ILE A 60 15.12 11.72 15.54
CA ILE A 60 15.55 10.41 16.05
C ILE A 60 16.78 10.51 16.97
N ASP A 61 17.74 11.41 16.67
CA ASP A 61 18.93 11.64 17.51
C ASP A 61 18.58 11.99 18.97
N ASN A 62 17.44 12.64 19.19
CA ASN A 62 17.03 13.13 20.50
C ASN A 62 16.02 12.21 21.21
N LEU A 63 15.71 11.04 20.65
CA LEU A 63 14.87 10.05 21.31
C LEU A 63 15.70 9.11 22.19
N SER A 64 15.32 8.95 23.45
CA SER A 64 15.94 8.01 24.41
C SER A 64 15.50 6.55 24.17
N LEU A 65 15.71 6.06 22.94
CA LEU A 65 15.40 4.68 22.57
C LEU A 65 16.29 3.72 23.38
N LYS A 66 15.66 2.72 24.00
CA LYS A 66 16.32 1.71 24.85
C LYS A 66 16.32 0.34 24.16
N PRO A 67 17.21 -0.59 24.54
CA PRO A 67 17.22 -1.95 24.00
C PRO A 67 15.84 -2.62 24.18
N GLY A 68 15.26 -3.08 23.07
CA GLY A 68 13.92 -3.69 23.04
C GLY A 68 12.84 -2.78 22.45
N ASP A 69 13.04 -1.46 22.45
CA ASP A 69 12.15 -0.53 21.74
C ASP A 69 12.25 -0.74 20.23
N THR A 70 11.14 -0.50 19.53
CA THR A 70 11.07 -0.63 18.07
C THR A 70 10.67 0.70 17.44
N LEU A 71 11.47 1.17 16.48
CA LEU A 71 11.19 2.36 15.67
C LEU A 71 10.55 1.94 14.35
N TRP A 72 9.30 2.31 14.15
CA TRP A 72 8.53 2.12 12.92
C TRP A 72 8.53 3.43 12.12
N MET A 73 8.90 3.36 10.85
CA MET A 73 8.75 4.49 9.94
C MET A 73 7.91 4.08 8.74
N ALA A 74 6.85 4.82 8.48
CA ALA A 74 6.03 4.63 7.28
C ALA A 74 6.27 5.77 6.31
N ILE A 75 6.59 5.45 5.06
CA ILE A 75 6.87 6.43 4.01
C ILE A 75 6.36 5.95 2.67
N ASN A 76 5.95 6.86 1.79
CA ASN A 76 5.58 6.53 0.41
C ASN A 76 6.73 5.82 -0.31
N GLU A 77 6.41 4.74 -1.02
CA GLU A 77 7.42 3.90 -1.67
C GLU A 77 8.22 4.66 -2.74
N GLU A 78 7.60 5.56 -3.50
CA GLU A 78 8.27 6.36 -4.52
C GLU A 78 9.27 7.33 -3.92
N VAL A 79 8.92 7.94 -2.78
CA VAL A 79 9.82 8.84 -2.04
C VAL A 79 11.02 8.07 -1.50
N ASP A 80 10.82 6.88 -0.95
CA ASP A 80 11.94 6.04 -0.53
C ASP A 80 12.76 5.50 -1.71
N ASP A 81 12.14 5.31 -2.89
CA ASP A 81 12.86 4.90 -4.09
C ASP A 81 13.79 5.99 -4.63
N GLU A 82 13.33 7.23 -4.59
CA GLU A 82 14.10 8.37 -5.04
C GLU A 82 15.19 8.75 -4.03
N PHE A 83 14.87 8.79 -2.74
CA PHE A 83 15.74 9.38 -1.73
C PHE A 83 16.37 8.39 -0.73
N ARG A 84 16.01 7.11 -0.77
CA ARG A 84 16.59 6.04 0.08
C ARG A 84 16.56 6.36 1.58
N ILE A 85 15.49 6.99 2.06
CA ILE A 85 15.36 7.46 3.45
C ILE A 85 15.47 6.31 4.45
N GLY A 86 14.87 5.16 4.13
CA GLY A 86 14.98 3.95 4.95
C GLY A 86 16.42 3.48 5.12
N GLN A 87 17.23 3.52 4.05
CA GLN A 87 18.64 3.16 4.10
C GLN A 87 19.44 4.20 4.91
N LEU A 88 19.13 5.49 4.75
CA LEU A 88 19.73 6.57 5.53
C LEU A 88 19.53 6.35 7.04
N VAL A 89 18.29 6.06 7.47
CA VAL A 89 17.96 5.79 8.88
C VAL A 89 18.64 4.51 9.37
N SER A 90 18.57 3.42 8.61
CA SER A 90 19.19 2.14 8.97
C SER A 90 20.72 2.24 9.11
N LYS A 91 21.39 2.93 8.19
CA LYS A 91 22.83 3.22 8.24
C LYS A 91 23.20 4.09 9.43
N THR A 92 22.39 5.10 9.73
CA THR A 92 22.66 6.07 10.80
C THR A 92 22.43 5.48 12.20
N PHE A 93 21.40 4.64 12.35
CA PHE A 93 20.93 4.11 13.63
C PHE A 93 20.99 2.58 13.69
N SER A 94 22.14 2.01 13.38
CA SER A 94 22.33 0.55 13.22
C SER A 94 22.09 -0.31 14.47
N LYS A 95 21.93 0.32 15.65
CA LYS A 95 21.71 -0.35 16.94
C LYS A 95 20.23 -0.38 17.35
N ILE A 96 19.35 0.27 16.60
CA ILE A 96 17.92 0.37 16.90
C ILE A 96 17.18 -0.73 16.13
N ASP A 97 16.18 -1.36 16.75
CA ASP A 97 15.24 -2.21 16.02
C ASP A 97 14.37 -1.33 15.14
N PHE A 98 14.83 -1.11 13.91
CA PHE A 98 14.20 -0.23 12.94
C PHE A 98 13.39 -1.03 11.91
N ARG A 99 12.13 -0.62 11.72
CA ARG A 99 11.17 -1.23 10.79
C ARG A 99 10.65 -0.18 9.82
N LEU A 100 11.03 -0.33 8.55
CA LEU A 100 10.54 0.51 7.46
C LEU A 100 9.29 -0.12 6.83
N LEU A 101 8.24 0.67 6.69
CA LEU A 101 7.06 0.34 5.91
C LEU A 101 6.95 1.28 4.72
N ARG A 102 6.96 0.69 3.52
CA ARG A 102 6.80 1.41 2.26
C ARG A 102 5.31 1.42 1.88
N LEU A 103 4.70 2.59 1.90
CA LEU A 103 3.30 2.81 1.58
C LEU A 103 3.12 2.76 0.07
N ARG A 104 2.29 1.83 -0.40
CA ARG A 104 2.02 1.56 -1.83
C ARG A 104 1.06 2.55 -2.49
N HIS A 105 0.48 3.43 -1.70
CA HIS A 105 -0.40 4.49 -2.17
C HIS A 105 -0.33 5.67 -1.21
N GLN A 106 -0.73 6.83 -1.71
CA GLN A 106 -0.89 8.03 -0.90
C GLN A 106 -2.04 7.80 0.10
N THR A 107 -1.73 7.84 1.39
CA THR A 107 -2.74 7.77 2.45
C THR A 107 -3.48 9.09 2.57
N LYS A 108 -4.71 9.04 3.07
CA LYS A 108 -5.57 10.20 3.32
C LYS A 108 -5.34 10.83 4.69
N GLY A 109 -4.24 10.52 5.36
CA GLY A 109 -3.86 11.15 6.61
C GLY A 109 -3.05 10.24 7.54
N ALA A 110 -2.65 10.82 8.67
CA ALA A 110 -1.86 10.13 9.68
C ALA A 110 -2.59 8.92 10.28
N SER A 111 -3.91 9.00 10.51
CA SER A 111 -4.66 7.88 11.10
C SER A 111 -4.68 6.65 10.19
N GLU A 112 -4.83 6.81 8.87
CA GLU A 112 -4.71 5.70 7.91
C GLU A 112 -3.28 5.13 7.88
N THR A 113 -2.28 6.01 7.95
CA THR A 113 -0.87 5.60 8.01
C THR A 113 -0.59 4.77 9.26
N LEU A 114 -1.10 5.19 10.42
CA LEU A 114 -0.98 4.46 11.69
C LEU A 114 -1.73 3.11 11.66
N TYR A 115 -2.88 3.05 10.97
CA TYR A 115 -3.57 1.80 10.75
C TYR A 115 -2.70 0.81 9.96
N ILE A 116 -2.14 1.23 8.82
CA ILE A 116 -1.24 0.39 8.00
C ILE A 116 -0.01 -0.08 8.80
N VAL A 117 0.57 0.80 9.62
CA VAL A 117 1.70 0.44 10.49
C VAL A 117 1.33 -0.64 11.48
N THR A 118 0.25 -0.44 12.22
CA THR A 118 -0.20 -1.42 13.23
C THR A 118 -0.72 -2.71 12.62
N GLN A 119 -1.23 -2.69 11.38
CA GLN A 119 -1.57 -3.89 10.63
C GLN A 119 -0.34 -4.77 10.33
N SER A 120 0.85 -4.17 10.27
CA SER A 120 2.11 -4.86 10.00
C SER A 120 2.85 -5.32 11.25
N MET A 121 2.29 -5.06 12.43
CA MET A 121 2.89 -5.40 13.72
C MET A 121 2.57 -6.84 14.13
N THR A 122 3.57 -7.55 14.64
CA THR A 122 3.36 -8.86 15.29
C THR A 122 2.53 -8.71 16.58
N LYS A 123 1.97 -9.83 17.08
CA LYS A 123 1.19 -9.86 18.34
C LYS A 123 1.94 -9.21 19.51
N LYS A 124 3.24 -9.51 19.67
CA LYS A 124 4.10 -8.89 20.69
C LYS A 124 4.23 -7.38 20.54
N HIS A 125 4.24 -6.85 19.32
CA HIS A 125 4.29 -5.39 19.11
C HIS A 125 2.94 -4.75 19.42
N LEU A 126 1.82 -5.40 19.07
CA LEU A 126 0.46 -4.90 19.32
C LEU A 126 0.16 -4.71 20.82
N GLU A 127 0.78 -5.49 21.70
CA GLU A 127 0.60 -5.38 23.16
C GLU A 127 1.32 -4.16 23.77
N ARG A 128 2.32 -3.60 23.09
CA ARG A 128 3.18 -2.55 23.65
C ARG A 128 2.52 -1.17 23.58
N LYS A 129 2.81 -0.35 24.59
CA LYS A 129 2.53 1.10 24.56
C LYS A 129 3.21 1.70 23.32
N THR A 130 2.48 2.57 22.63
CA THR A 130 2.87 3.05 21.31
C THR A 130 2.75 4.56 21.24
N VAL A 131 3.74 5.24 20.67
CA VAL A 131 3.70 6.68 20.42
C VAL A 131 3.84 6.96 18.94
N SER A 132 3.01 7.85 18.40
CA SER A 132 3.18 8.46 17.09
C SER A 132 3.85 9.82 17.27
N LEU A 133 4.94 10.06 16.54
CA LEU A 133 5.68 11.33 16.53
C LEU A 133 5.67 11.92 15.12
N ASP A 134 5.23 13.16 14.99
CA ASP A 134 5.31 13.89 13.73
C ASP A 134 6.78 14.11 13.33
N CYS A 135 7.10 13.90 12.05
CA CYS A 135 8.49 13.98 11.54
C CYS A 135 9.09 15.39 11.52
N ASP A 136 8.29 16.41 11.82
CA ASP A 136 8.66 17.82 11.84
C ASP A 136 8.64 18.43 13.24
N THR A 137 8.62 17.62 14.29
CA THR A 137 8.84 18.08 15.65
C THR A 137 10.11 17.45 16.20
N ILE A 138 11.01 18.29 16.74
CA ILE A 138 12.22 17.85 17.43
C ILE A 138 11.98 18.02 18.92
N TYR A 139 12.14 16.95 19.70
CA TYR A 139 12.03 16.97 21.15
C TYR A 139 13.42 17.10 21.77
N TRP A 140 13.62 18.10 22.64
CA TRP A 140 14.84 18.28 23.41
C TRP A 140 14.74 17.65 24.80
N ALA A 141 13.51 17.49 25.32
CA ALA A 141 13.22 16.71 26.53
C ALA A 141 13.09 15.21 26.23
N ASP A 142 13.28 14.40 27.27
CA ASP A 142 13.13 12.94 27.20
C ASP A 142 11.65 12.50 27.27
N VAL A 143 10.93 12.76 26.17
CA VAL A 143 9.51 12.40 26.05
C VAL A 143 9.26 10.90 26.15
N LEU A 144 10.22 10.06 25.76
CA LEU A 144 10.05 8.60 25.84
C LEU A 144 10.15 8.11 27.29
N GLN A 145 10.95 8.74 28.15
CA GLN A 145 10.97 8.41 29.57
C GLN A 145 9.65 8.83 30.24
N ASP A 146 9.11 10.00 29.90
CA ASP A 146 7.79 10.42 30.38
C ASP A 146 6.69 9.42 29.99
N ILE A 147 6.71 8.93 28.74
CA ILE A 147 5.77 7.90 28.25
C ILE A 147 5.86 6.60 29.06
N ARG A 148 7.08 6.18 29.42
CA ARG A 148 7.29 4.98 30.25
C ARG A 148 6.79 5.18 31.68
N ASN A 149 6.85 6.39 32.21
CA ASN A 149 6.34 6.74 33.54
C ASN A 149 4.81 6.88 33.58
N MET A 150 4.14 7.01 32.43
CA MET A 150 2.69 7.12 32.38
C MET A 150 2.00 5.85 32.93
N PRO A 151 0.86 6.00 33.65
CA PRO A 151 0.08 4.87 34.14
C PRO A 151 -0.31 3.90 33.01
N LYS A 152 -0.38 2.60 33.34
CA LYS A 152 -0.82 1.58 32.38
C LYS A 152 -2.25 1.86 31.90
N GLY A 153 -2.54 1.49 30.65
CA GLY A 153 -3.85 1.68 30.03
C GLY A 153 -4.20 3.12 29.64
N HIS A 154 -3.34 4.11 29.92
CA HIS A 154 -3.58 5.50 29.56
C HIS A 154 -2.94 5.86 28.22
N GLY A 155 -3.69 6.59 27.39
CA GLY A 155 -3.15 7.37 26.29
C GLY A 155 -2.68 8.74 26.79
N GLY A 156 -2.07 9.52 25.90
CA GLY A 156 -1.66 10.88 26.25
C GLY A 156 -1.28 11.72 25.05
N CYS A 157 -1.31 13.03 25.23
CA CYS A 157 -0.87 13.99 24.22
C CYS A 157 0.08 14.98 24.86
N PHE A 158 1.24 15.18 24.23
CA PHE A 158 2.16 16.23 24.67
C PHE A 158 1.73 17.57 24.10
N TYR A 159 1.63 18.58 24.96
CA TYR A 159 1.11 19.90 24.60
C TYR A 159 1.99 21.03 25.11
N PHE A 160 1.82 22.20 24.49
CA PHE A 160 2.45 23.45 24.92
C PHE A 160 1.42 24.59 24.92
N PRO A 161 1.65 25.68 25.69
CA PRO A 161 0.82 26.86 25.62
C PRO A 161 0.99 27.57 24.27
N ASP A 162 -0.09 27.64 23.48
CA ASP A 162 -0.16 28.39 22.24
C ASP A 162 -1.03 29.64 22.45
N VAL A 163 -0.48 30.79 22.07
CA VAL A 163 -1.11 32.11 22.16
C VAL A 163 -1.35 32.74 20.78
N GLY A 164 -1.17 31.95 19.71
CA GLY A 164 -1.34 32.42 18.34
C GLY A 164 -2.80 32.67 17.94
N ASP A 165 -3.00 33.54 16.94
CA ASP A 165 -4.33 33.93 16.47
C ASP A 165 -4.99 32.90 15.53
N LYS A 166 -4.20 32.02 14.91
CA LYS A 166 -4.69 31.03 13.92
C LYS A 166 -4.49 29.60 14.43
N PRO A 167 -5.56 28.80 14.56
CA PRO A 167 -5.46 27.43 15.05
C PRO A 167 -4.91 26.49 13.96
N ILE A 168 -3.59 26.31 13.93
CA ILE A 168 -2.90 25.44 12.96
C ILE A 168 -2.55 24.05 13.51
N PHE A 169 -2.73 23.83 14.82
CA PHE A 169 -2.48 22.57 15.51
C PHE A 169 -3.80 21.86 15.87
N SER A 170 -3.70 20.68 16.49
CA SER A 170 -4.80 20.13 17.29
C SER A 170 -4.71 20.64 18.74
N TYR A 171 -5.86 20.92 19.35
CA TYR A 171 -5.93 21.51 20.68
C TYR A 171 -6.69 20.59 21.64
N ILE A 172 -6.24 20.53 22.89
CA ILE A 172 -6.82 19.67 23.93
C ILE A 172 -7.49 20.50 25.02
N LYS A 173 -8.60 20.03 25.56
CA LYS A 173 -9.15 20.54 26.83
C LYS A 173 -8.84 19.53 27.92
N THR A 174 -8.34 19.98 29.06
CA THR A 174 -8.03 19.10 30.20
C THR A 174 -8.79 19.50 31.46
N GLU A 175 -8.99 18.52 32.34
CA GLU A 175 -9.56 18.69 33.66
C GLU A 175 -8.73 17.91 34.69
N PRO A 176 -8.44 18.49 35.86
CA PRO A 176 -7.73 17.79 36.92
C PRO A 176 -8.64 16.72 37.54
N LYS A 177 -8.21 15.47 37.51
CA LYS A 177 -8.91 14.33 38.11
C LYS A 177 -7.92 13.31 38.66
N ASP A 178 -8.10 12.91 39.91
CA ASP A 178 -7.21 11.97 40.61
C ASP A 178 -5.73 12.42 40.64
N GLY A 179 -5.49 13.74 40.70
CA GLY A 179 -4.14 14.32 40.66
C GLY A 179 -3.48 14.33 39.28
N LEU A 180 -4.22 13.95 38.22
CA LEU A 180 -3.74 13.92 36.83
C LEU A 180 -4.51 14.92 35.96
N GLU A 181 -3.83 15.49 34.96
CA GLU A 181 -4.45 16.33 33.93
C GLU A 181 -5.10 15.44 32.86
N ARG A 182 -6.40 15.15 32.97
CA ARG A 182 -7.11 14.30 32.01
C ARG A 182 -7.61 15.10 30.82
N ILE A 183 -7.44 14.58 29.62
CA ILE A 183 -8.01 15.17 28.40
C ILE A 183 -9.49 14.80 28.33
N VAL A 184 -10.35 15.81 28.19
CA VAL A 184 -11.82 15.66 28.05
C VAL A 184 -12.33 15.97 26.65
N ASP A 185 -11.57 16.74 25.87
CA ASP A 185 -11.89 17.04 24.48
C ASP A 185 -10.59 17.30 23.68
N ILE A 186 -10.60 16.98 22.38
CA ILE A 186 -9.52 17.26 21.44
C ILE A 186 -10.12 17.61 20.08
N GLN A 187 -9.69 18.71 19.48
CA GLN A 187 -10.18 19.16 18.17
C GLN A 187 -9.04 19.57 17.24
N GLU A 188 -9.12 19.12 15.99
CA GLU A 188 -8.18 19.48 14.92
C GLU A 188 -8.46 20.91 14.43
N LYS A 189 -7.43 21.76 14.35
CA LYS A 189 -7.49 23.11 13.77
C LYS A 189 -8.58 24.01 14.35
N LYS A 190 -8.97 23.74 15.60
CA LYS A 190 -9.92 24.54 16.36
C LYS A 190 -9.42 24.67 17.80
N ALA A 191 -9.06 25.90 18.18
CA ALA A 191 -8.55 26.22 19.51
C ALA A 191 -9.68 26.17 20.56
N ILE A 192 -9.90 24.98 21.13
CA ILE A 192 -10.81 24.76 22.26
C ILE A 192 -10.20 25.11 23.63
N SER A 193 -8.89 25.39 23.64
CA SER A 193 -8.09 25.89 24.77
C SER A 193 -6.79 26.49 24.23
N ASN A 194 -5.90 26.95 25.12
CA ASN A 194 -4.53 27.37 24.77
C ASN A 194 -3.51 26.20 24.76
N LYS A 195 -3.96 24.94 24.85
CA LYS A 195 -3.09 23.76 24.91
C LYS A 195 -3.01 23.10 23.53
N ALA A 196 -2.00 23.47 22.74
CA ALA A 196 -1.75 22.92 21.41
C ALA A 196 -0.88 21.66 21.50
N ASN A 197 -1.20 20.62 20.74
CA ASN A 197 -0.40 19.41 20.68
C ASN A 197 0.90 19.63 19.91
N THR A 198 1.98 19.00 20.39
CA THR A 198 3.32 19.05 19.80
C THR A 198 3.50 18.12 18.60
N GLY A 199 2.55 17.20 18.35
CA GLY A 199 2.71 16.12 17.38
C GLY A 199 3.12 14.77 17.99
N ALA A 200 3.18 14.66 19.33
CA ALA A 200 3.38 13.40 20.04
C ALA A 200 2.07 12.89 20.64
N TYR A 201 1.61 11.75 20.11
CA TYR A 201 0.36 11.11 20.49
C TYR A 201 0.63 9.70 21.01
N VAL A 202 0.27 9.44 22.26
CA VAL A 202 0.55 8.19 22.98
C VAL A 202 -0.73 7.36 23.06
N PHE A 203 -0.62 6.10 22.69
CA PHE A 203 -1.69 5.11 22.71
C PHE A 203 -1.43 4.06 23.80
N PRO A 204 -2.47 3.61 24.53
CA PRO A 204 -2.33 2.59 25.55
C PRO A 204 -1.61 1.33 25.04
N SER A 205 -1.94 0.90 23.81
CA SER A 205 -1.24 -0.15 23.09
C SER A 205 -1.41 0.01 21.57
N ALA A 206 -0.53 -0.61 20.78
CA ALA A 206 -0.68 -0.65 19.33
C ALA A 206 -1.93 -1.41 18.87
N GLY A 207 -2.42 -2.40 19.63
CA GLY A 207 -3.67 -3.11 19.35
C GLY A 207 -4.91 -2.24 19.51
N GLN A 208 -4.92 -1.34 20.51
CA GLN A 208 -5.96 -0.32 20.63
C GLN A 208 -5.85 0.69 19.49
N LEU A 209 -4.64 1.17 19.17
CA LEU A 209 -4.40 2.04 18.02
C LEU A 209 -4.94 1.44 16.72
N LYS A 210 -4.64 0.17 16.43
CA LYS A 210 -5.15 -0.56 15.26
C LYS A 210 -6.68 -0.55 15.19
N SER A 211 -7.33 -0.92 16.30
CA SER A 211 -8.79 -1.03 16.37
C SER A 211 -9.48 0.33 16.20
N TRP A 212 -8.99 1.36 16.87
CA TRP A 212 -9.57 2.71 16.80
C TRP A 212 -9.26 3.42 15.49
N ALA A 213 -8.08 3.18 14.91
CA ALA A 213 -7.78 3.68 13.57
C ALA A 213 -8.72 3.08 12.53
N ALA A 214 -8.97 1.76 12.57
CA ALA A 214 -9.96 1.12 11.69
C ALA A 214 -11.35 1.73 11.85
N GLN A 215 -11.82 1.93 13.08
CA GLN A 215 -13.12 2.57 13.34
C GLN A 215 -13.16 4.01 12.81
N ASN A 216 -12.09 4.78 12.99
CA ASN A 216 -11.99 6.15 12.49
C ASN A 216 -12.07 6.23 10.96
N LEU A 217 -11.44 5.28 10.26
CA LEU A 217 -11.52 5.17 8.80
C LEU A 217 -12.94 4.78 8.34
N ASP A 218 -13.63 3.93 9.11
CA ASP A 218 -14.98 3.45 8.81
C ASP A 218 -16.10 4.43 9.22
N MET A 219 -15.79 5.50 9.97
CA MET A 219 -16.79 6.48 10.41
C MET A 219 -17.36 7.27 9.23
N LYS A 220 -18.69 7.27 9.13
CA LYS A 220 -19.42 8.15 8.20
C LYS A 220 -19.51 9.56 8.76
N ARG A 221 -19.22 10.58 7.93
CA ARG A 221 -19.41 11.98 8.32
C ARG A 221 -20.91 12.33 8.32
N PRO A 222 -21.45 12.90 9.42
CA PRO A 222 -22.89 13.17 9.56
C PRO A 222 -23.48 14.10 8.49
N ASP A 223 -22.65 14.97 7.90
CA ASP A 223 -23.06 16.01 6.94
C ASP A 223 -22.92 15.59 5.48
N GLY A 224 -22.43 14.36 5.21
CA GLY A 224 -22.16 13.92 3.84
C GLY A 224 -21.06 14.73 3.14
N SER A 225 -20.24 15.50 3.86
CA SER A 225 -19.08 16.21 3.30
C SER A 225 -18.06 15.22 2.71
N GLU A 226 -17.20 15.68 1.81
CA GLU A 226 -16.06 14.87 1.36
C GLU A 226 -15.24 14.40 2.56
N VAL A 227 -14.74 13.16 2.50
CA VAL A 227 -13.75 12.67 3.46
C VAL A 227 -12.48 13.48 3.25
N GLY A 228 -12.35 14.57 4.00
CA GLY A 228 -11.10 15.28 4.19
C GLY A 228 -10.09 14.41 4.97
N GLU A 229 -8.93 14.98 5.29
CA GLU A 229 -7.83 14.25 5.91
C GLU A 229 -8.21 13.52 7.23
N TYR A 230 -7.76 12.27 7.39
CA TYR A 230 -7.91 11.48 8.61
C TYR A 230 -6.83 11.82 9.63
N TYR A 231 -7.13 12.77 10.51
CA TYR A 231 -6.21 13.23 11.54
C TYR A 231 -6.15 12.27 12.74
N THR A 232 -4.99 12.20 13.38
CA THR A 232 -4.77 11.45 14.63
C THR A 232 -5.66 11.98 15.76
N SER A 233 -5.88 13.29 15.81
CA SER A 233 -6.74 13.96 16.80
C SER A 233 -8.19 13.49 16.74
N GLN A 234 -8.75 13.25 15.54
CA GLN A 234 -10.12 12.74 15.36
C GLN A 234 -10.27 11.33 15.93
N MET A 235 -9.29 10.46 15.68
CA MET A 235 -9.25 9.12 16.25
C MET A 235 -9.15 9.17 17.78
N ILE A 236 -8.31 10.07 18.34
CA ILE A 236 -8.21 10.24 19.81
C ILE A 236 -9.51 10.79 20.40
N ALA A 237 -10.19 11.71 19.72
CA ALA A 237 -11.50 12.19 20.15
C ALA A 237 -12.50 11.03 20.28
N LEU A 238 -12.53 10.13 19.29
CA LEU A 238 -13.36 8.91 19.34
C LEU A 238 -12.98 8.02 20.53
N MET A 239 -11.68 7.83 20.79
CA MET A 239 -11.21 7.05 21.94
C MET A 239 -11.65 7.65 23.28
N ILE A 240 -11.52 8.97 23.45
CA ILE A 240 -11.93 9.70 24.67
C ILE A 240 -13.43 9.59 24.87
N GLN A 241 -14.24 9.79 23.82
CA GLN A 241 -15.69 9.66 23.87
C GLN A 241 -16.15 8.26 24.27
N ASN A 242 -15.35 7.23 23.95
CA ASN A 242 -15.60 5.83 24.32
C ASN A 242 -14.89 5.42 25.62
N GLY A 243 -14.46 6.37 26.44
CA GLY A 243 -13.98 6.13 27.80
C GLY A 243 -12.52 5.70 27.92
N VAL A 244 -11.72 5.76 26.85
CA VAL A 244 -10.28 5.53 26.95
C VAL A 244 -9.64 6.72 27.67
N PRO A 245 -8.92 6.52 28.79
CA PRO A 245 -8.34 7.63 29.55
C PRO A 245 -7.13 8.21 28.82
N TYR A 246 -7.13 9.53 28.61
CA TYR A 246 -6.02 10.27 28.03
C TYR A 246 -5.49 11.33 28.99
N LEU A 247 -4.16 11.50 29.02
CA LEU A 247 -3.48 12.49 29.85
C LEU A 247 -2.87 13.62 29.01
N GLY A 248 -2.99 14.85 29.47
CA GLY A 248 -2.26 15.98 28.92
C GLY A 248 -0.87 16.06 29.54
N MET A 249 0.17 15.96 28.71
CA MET A 249 1.57 16.02 29.15
C MET A 249 2.18 17.38 28.74
N PRO A 250 2.40 18.33 29.67
CA PRO A 250 2.95 19.63 29.31
C PRO A 250 4.42 19.53 28.89
N VAL A 251 4.80 20.25 27.84
CA VAL A 251 6.18 20.44 27.40
C VAL A 251 6.47 21.94 27.34
N SER A 252 7.62 22.35 27.88
CA SER A 252 8.07 23.75 27.78
C SER A 252 8.39 24.11 26.33
N THR A 253 8.15 25.35 25.93
CA THR A 253 8.52 25.84 24.58
C THR A 253 10.04 25.82 24.32
N LYS A 254 10.86 25.64 25.36
CA LYS A 254 12.31 25.43 25.24
C LYS A 254 12.71 23.97 25.04
N ASP A 255 11.80 23.04 25.32
CA ASP A 255 12.06 21.59 25.37
C ASP A 255 11.63 20.86 24.08
N PHE A 256 11.14 21.59 23.07
CA PHE A 256 10.89 21.07 21.73
C PHE A 256 10.95 22.19 20.68
N SER A 257 10.94 21.82 19.40
CA SER A 257 10.87 22.77 18.28
C SER A 257 10.09 22.15 17.12
N VAL A 258 9.09 22.88 16.62
CA VAL A 258 8.34 22.51 15.41
C VAL A 258 9.06 23.10 14.21
N VAL A 259 9.20 22.34 13.13
CA VAL A 259 9.84 22.72 11.86
C VAL A 259 8.98 22.33 10.65
N GLY A 260 7.66 22.33 10.83
CA GLY A 260 6.68 21.92 9.83
C GLY A 260 6.44 22.95 8.71
N THR A 261 6.91 24.19 8.89
CA THR A 261 6.89 25.23 7.85
C THR A 261 8.26 25.90 7.66
N PRO A 262 8.50 26.53 6.50
CA PRO A 262 9.71 27.31 6.25
C PRO A 262 9.96 28.42 7.30
N GLU A 263 8.92 29.07 7.81
CA GLU A 263 9.02 30.10 8.85
C GLU A 263 9.49 29.49 10.18
N GLN A 264 8.87 28.39 10.60
CA GLN A 264 9.25 27.65 11.79
C GLN A 264 10.70 27.16 11.73
N LEU A 265 11.11 26.64 10.57
CA LEU A 265 12.51 26.27 10.31
C LEU A 265 13.45 27.47 10.45
N LYS A 266 13.11 28.61 9.84
CA LYS A 266 13.93 29.84 9.95
C LYS A 266 14.10 30.28 11.40
N ASP A 267 13.04 30.19 12.21
CA ASP A 267 13.10 30.58 13.62
C ASP A 267 14.00 29.64 14.43
N LEU A 268 13.95 28.33 14.17
CA LEU A 268 14.92 27.39 14.75
C LEU A 268 16.35 27.73 14.32
N LEU A 269 16.59 27.97 13.02
CA LEU A 269 17.93 28.30 12.52
C LEU A 269 18.51 29.58 13.16
N LYS A 270 17.67 30.61 13.41
CA LYS A 270 18.07 31.80 14.17
C LYS A 270 18.51 31.42 15.59
N LEU A 271 17.71 30.61 16.29
CA LEU A 271 18.02 30.17 17.66
C LEU A 271 19.36 29.40 17.72
N LEU A 272 19.56 28.45 16.79
CA LEU A 272 20.79 27.66 16.70
C LEU A 272 22.03 28.53 16.43
N LYS A 273 21.84 29.67 15.77
CA LYS A 273 22.89 30.63 15.43
C LYS A 273 23.24 31.56 16.58
N THR A 274 22.24 32.14 17.25
CA THR A 274 22.46 33.24 18.21
C THR A 274 22.80 32.77 19.62
N ASP A 275 22.36 31.58 20.04
CA ASP A 275 22.57 31.15 21.42
C ASP A 275 22.48 29.63 21.65
N THR A 276 23.63 28.94 21.64
CA THR A 276 23.67 27.52 22.01
C THR A 276 23.62 27.28 23.52
N SER A 277 23.68 28.32 24.36
CA SER A 277 23.65 28.18 25.82
C SER A 277 22.23 28.03 26.39
N ASN A 278 21.22 28.50 25.65
CA ASN A 278 19.80 28.38 26.00
C ASN A 278 19.12 27.10 25.49
N LEU A 279 19.79 26.30 24.66
CA LEU A 279 19.29 24.99 24.24
C LEU A 279 19.70 23.92 25.25
N PRO A 280 18.83 22.96 25.62
CA PRO A 280 19.15 21.92 26.59
C PRO A 280 20.29 20.98 26.16
N ILE A 281 20.80 21.13 24.93
CA ILE A 281 21.71 20.17 24.28
C ILE A 281 22.87 20.89 23.58
N LYS A 282 24.05 20.30 23.73
CA LYS A 282 25.25 20.72 23.01
C LYS A 282 25.12 20.34 21.53
N LEU A 283 24.87 21.34 20.68
CA LEU A 283 24.86 21.19 19.23
C LEU A 283 26.11 20.44 18.74
N LYS A 284 25.90 19.31 18.08
CA LYS A 284 26.98 18.55 17.45
C LYS A 284 27.57 19.38 16.30
N LYS A 285 28.81 19.83 16.47
CA LYS A 285 29.54 20.54 15.42
C LYS A 285 29.73 19.63 14.21
N ARG A 286 29.56 20.20 13.02
CA ARG A 286 29.63 19.49 11.74
C ARG A 286 30.91 19.84 10.99
N ARG A 287 31.20 19.04 9.97
CA ARG A 287 32.31 19.25 9.03
C ARG A 287 31.71 19.62 7.69
N PHE A 288 32.11 20.74 7.12
CA PHE A 288 31.68 21.19 5.80
C PHE A 288 32.88 21.21 4.86
N CYS A 289 32.75 20.58 3.69
CA CYS A 289 33.77 20.57 2.66
C CYS A 289 33.30 21.46 1.51
N PHE A 290 34.07 22.52 1.21
CA PHE A 290 33.80 23.42 0.11
C PHE A 290 34.82 23.19 -1.01
N ASP A 291 34.32 23.08 -2.23
CA ASP A 291 35.20 23.28 -3.39
C ASP A 291 35.68 24.74 -3.43
N LEU A 292 36.82 24.99 -4.06
CA LEU A 292 37.36 26.35 -4.17
C LEU A 292 36.82 27.07 -5.40
N ASP A 293 37.18 26.60 -6.59
CA ASP A 293 36.83 27.25 -7.85
C ASP A 293 35.35 26.99 -8.19
N MET A 294 34.69 27.99 -8.76
CA MET A 294 33.23 28.00 -9.04
C MET A 294 32.32 27.82 -7.82
N THR A 295 32.89 27.79 -6.61
CA THR A 295 32.13 27.64 -5.36
C THR A 295 32.41 28.78 -4.40
N LEU A 296 33.68 29.06 -4.09
CA LEU A 296 34.08 30.21 -3.26
C LEU A 296 34.71 31.33 -4.07
N VAL A 297 35.32 31.02 -5.22
CA VAL A 297 35.89 31.99 -6.14
C VAL A 297 35.50 31.69 -7.59
N GLY A 298 35.41 32.72 -8.42
CA GLY A 298 35.07 32.65 -9.84
C GLY A 298 36.21 32.13 -10.72
N VAL A 299 36.05 32.29 -12.04
CA VAL A 299 37.07 31.89 -13.01
C VAL A 299 38.22 32.91 -12.99
N PRO A 300 39.46 32.51 -13.29
CA PRO A 300 40.56 33.46 -13.48
C PRO A 300 40.19 34.52 -14.52
N ALA A 301 40.25 35.81 -14.15
CA ALA A 301 40.04 36.91 -15.09
C ALA A 301 41.15 36.97 -16.15
N VAL A 302 42.36 36.53 -15.78
CA VAL A 302 43.47 36.29 -16.70
C VAL A 302 43.69 34.78 -16.81
N ALA A 303 43.65 34.25 -18.04
CA ALA A 303 43.73 32.81 -18.28
C ALA A 303 44.99 32.18 -17.65
N GLY A 304 44.78 31.21 -16.76
CA GLY A 304 45.86 30.51 -16.06
C GLY A 304 46.38 31.21 -14.79
N ASP A 305 46.02 32.47 -14.55
CA ASP A 305 46.43 33.21 -13.35
C ASP A 305 45.33 33.18 -12.27
N TYR A 306 45.41 32.16 -11.41
CA TYR A 306 44.47 31.96 -10.31
C TYR A 306 44.46 33.08 -9.26
N SER A 307 45.45 33.98 -9.23
CA SER A 307 45.44 35.14 -8.32
C SER A 307 44.32 36.13 -8.66
N THR A 308 43.82 36.06 -9.90
CA THR A 308 42.79 36.96 -10.45
C THR A 308 41.36 36.44 -10.33
N CYS A 309 41.14 35.27 -9.72
CA CYS A 309 39.77 34.76 -9.52
C CYS A 309 38.97 35.72 -8.59
N PRO A 310 37.79 36.21 -9.02
CA PRO A 310 36.97 37.08 -8.19
C PRO A 310 36.30 36.29 -7.04
N PRO A 311 36.01 36.91 -5.89
CA PRO A 311 35.34 36.24 -4.79
C PRO A 311 33.85 35.97 -5.08
N ILE A 312 33.32 34.85 -4.60
CA ILE A 312 31.87 34.57 -4.53
C ILE A 312 31.42 34.91 -3.11
N GLU A 313 31.15 36.20 -2.89
CA GLU A 313 30.93 36.79 -1.56
C GLU A 313 29.90 36.05 -0.70
N LYS A 314 28.76 35.65 -1.29
CA LYS A 314 27.69 34.93 -0.58
C LYS A 314 28.20 33.63 0.05
N ASN A 315 28.98 32.84 -0.68
CA ASN A 315 29.47 31.54 -0.20
C ASN A 315 30.67 31.71 0.75
N ILE A 316 31.53 32.71 0.52
CA ILE A 316 32.61 33.05 1.45
C ILE A 316 32.05 33.46 2.81
N ARG A 317 31.02 34.32 2.84
CA ARG A 317 30.33 34.70 4.09
C ARG A 317 29.71 33.49 4.79
N LEU A 318 29.11 32.56 4.04
CA LEU A 318 28.59 31.32 4.59
C LEU A 318 29.69 30.50 5.28
N VAL A 319 30.85 30.35 4.64
CA VAL A 319 32.02 29.67 5.24
C VAL A 319 32.46 30.37 6.53
N GLN A 320 32.60 31.70 6.50
CA GLN A 320 33.00 32.50 7.66
C GLN A 320 32.03 32.32 8.83
N GLN A 321 30.72 32.36 8.57
CA GLN A 321 29.72 32.18 9.64
C GLN A 321 29.71 30.76 10.20
N LEU A 322 29.83 29.73 9.35
CA LEU A 322 29.94 28.34 9.82
C LEU A 322 31.19 28.13 10.67
N TYR A 323 32.33 28.71 10.26
CA TYR A 323 33.58 28.68 11.01
C TYR A 323 33.44 29.36 12.37
N ASN A 324 32.87 30.58 12.41
CA ASN A 324 32.64 31.34 13.63
C ASN A 324 31.65 30.65 14.57
N ALA A 325 30.69 29.89 14.03
CA ALA A 325 29.82 29.01 14.80
C ALA A 325 30.53 27.75 15.35
N GLY A 326 31.85 27.61 15.10
CA GLY A 326 32.67 26.50 15.58
C GLY A 326 32.51 25.20 14.79
N HIS A 327 32.00 25.27 13.55
CA HIS A 327 32.01 24.14 12.64
C HIS A 327 33.38 23.97 11.99
N TYR A 328 33.69 22.73 11.63
CA TYR A 328 34.94 22.39 10.99
C TYR A 328 34.83 22.63 9.49
N ILE A 329 35.75 23.39 8.93
CA ILE A 329 35.75 23.78 7.52
C ILE A 329 36.92 23.11 6.80
N ILE A 330 36.61 22.42 5.71
CA ILE A 330 37.57 21.79 4.80
C ILE A 330 37.46 22.51 3.46
N ILE A 331 38.58 22.94 2.89
CA ILE A 331 38.65 23.43 1.51
C ILE A 331 39.24 22.33 0.65
N GLN A 332 38.58 21.97 -0.44
CA GLN A 332 39.08 20.98 -1.38
C GLN A 332 39.23 21.61 -2.77
N THR A 333 40.30 21.33 -3.50
CA THR A 333 40.56 21.98 -4.79
C THR A 333 41.17 21.06 -5.83
N ALA A 334 40.75 21.26 -7.09
CA ALA A 334 41.26 20.58 -8.28
C ALA A 334 42.26 21.43 -9.08
N ARG A 335 42.72 22.59 -8.55
CA ARG A 335 43.62 23.51 -9.25
C ARG A 335 44.85 22.80 -9.79
N ARG A 336 45.13 23.03 -11.08
CA ARG A 336 46.28 22.48 -11.82
C ARG A 336 46.41 20.94 -11.77
N MET A 337 45.39 20.20 -11.29
CA MET A 337 45.41 18.74 -11.25
C MET A 337 45.51 18.13 -12.65
N ARG A 338 44.78 18.68 -13.62
CA ARG A 338 44.88 18.29 -15.04
C ARG A 338 46.26 18.63 -15.62
N THR A 339 46.79 19.81 -15.31
CA THR A 339 48.09 20.28 -15.81
C THR A 339 49.24 19.38 -15.36
N HIS A 340 49.21 18.91 -14.11
CA HIS A 340 50.26 18.08 -13.52
C HIS A 340 49.91 16.59 -13.51
N HIS A 341 48.96 16.14 -14.33
CA HIS A 341 48.57 14.73 -14.46
C HIS A 341 48.26 14.04 -13.11
N GLY A 342 47.64 14.77 -12.18
CA GLY A 342 47.31 14.28 -10.85
C GLY A 342 48.48 14.20 -9.85
N ASN A 343 49.68 14.66 -10.21
CA ASN A 343 50.82 14.68 -9.31
C ASN A 343 50.67 15.79 -8.26
N LEU A 344 50.31 15.40 -7.04
CA LEU A 344 50.02 16.33 -5.95
C LEU A 344 51.23 17.21 -5.56
N GLY A 345 52.45 16.65 -5.55
CA GLY A 345 53.66 17.40 -5.19
C GLY A 345 53.95 18.53 -6.18
N SER A 346 53.75 18.26 -7.47
CA SER A 346 53.93 19.25 -8.54
C SER A 346 52.86 20.35 -8.48
N VAL A 347 51.61 19.99 -8.20
CA VAL A 347 50.52 20.95 -7.97
C VAL A 347 50.83 21.89 -6.82
N LEU A 348 51.26 21.34 -5.68
CA LEU A 348 51.58 22.14 -4.49
C LEU A 348 52.72 23.11 -4.74
N ALA A 349 53.78 22.67 -5.45
CA ALA A 349 54.92 23.50 -5.79
C ALA A 349 54.54 24.66 -6.75
N ASP A 350 53.62 24.41 -7.68
CA ASP A 350 53.19 25.38 -8.70
C ASP A 350 52.16 26.39 -8.17
N VAL A 351 51.01 25.91 -7.69
CA VAL A 351 49.84 26.78 -7.41
C VAL A 351 49.50 26.89 -5.93
N GLY A 352 50.20 26.15 -5.06
CA GLY A 352 50.03 26.20 -3.62
C GLY A 352 50.16 27.63 -3.06
N PRO A 353 51.31 28.32 -3.27
CA PRO A 353 51.53 29.67 -2.73
C PRO A 353 50.45 30.68 -3.13
N VAL A 354 50.04 30.67 -4.41
CA VAL A 354 48.99 31.55 -4.94
C VAL A 354 47.64 31.27 -4.29
N THR A 355 47.31 29.99 -4.10
CA THR A 355 46.05 29.57 -3.47
C THR A 355 46.00 29.99 -2.00
N PHE A 356 47.07 29.80 -1.24
CA PHE A 356 47.14 30.25 0.16
C PHE A 356 47.04 31.77 0.29
N ALA A 357 47.74 32.51 -0.56
CA ALA A 357 47.67 33.97 -0.59
C ALA A 357 46.24 34.46 -0.90
N GLN A 358 45.52 33.77 -1.79
CA GLN A 358 44.14 34.11 -2.14
C GLN A 358 43.16 33.83 -1.00
N LEU A 359 43.27 32.68 -0.32
CA LEU A 359 42.45 32.37 0.85
C LEU A 359 42.64 33.42 1.96
N ALA A 360 43.89 33.84 2.19
CA ALA A 360 44.20 34.92 3.13
C ALA A 360 43.62 36.27 2.68
N LYS A 361 43.76 36.61 1.39
CA LYS A 361 43.24 37.87 0.81
C LYS A 361 41.73 38.01 0.97
N TYR A 362 40.97 36.93 0.77
CA TYR A 362 39.52 36.93 0.87
C TYR A 362 39.00 36.50 2.24
N GLU A 363 39.89 36.37 3.23
CA GLU A 363 39.55 36.00 4.60
C GLU A 363 38.68 34.72 4.66
N ILE A 364 39.02 33.70 3.87
CA ILE A 364 38.30 32.43 3.84
C ILE A 364 38.91 31.51 4.92
N PRO A 365 38.24 31.29 6.06
CA PRO A 365 38.80 30.46 7.12
C PRO A 365 38.66 28.97 6.79
N TYR A 366 39.63 28.18 7.22
CA TYR A 366 39.61 26.73 7.05
C TYR A 366 40.41 26.05 8.16
N HIS A 367 40.05 24.80 8.45
CA HIS A 367 40.79 23.95 9.38
C HIS A 367 41.69 22.96 8.60
N ASP A 368 41.16 22.41 7.50
CA ASP A 368 41.88 21.55 6.57
C ASP A 368 41.83 22.15 5.15
N ILE A 369 42.90 21.94 4.37
CA ILE A 369 42.90 22.20 2.92
C ILE A 369 43.51 21.02 2.16
N HIS A 370 42.73 20.46 1.24
CA HIS A 370 43.07 19.27 0.48
C HIS A 370 43.21 19.62 -1.00
N PHE A 371 44.46 19.69 -1.46
CA PHE A 371 44.78 19.59 -2.88
C PHE A 371 44.60 18.13 -3.32
N GLY A 372 44.30 17.90 -4.59
CA GLY A 372 44.15 16.53 -5.11
C GLY A 372 42.74 16.12 -5.48
N LYS A 373 41.76 17.04 -5.52
CA LYS A 373 40.43 16.73 -6.06
C LYS A 373 40.59 16.27 -7.52
N PRO A 374 40.16 15.06 -7.90
CA PRO A 374 40.31 14.57 -9.27
C PRO A 374 39.64 15.54 -10.25
N TYR A 375 40.29 15.86 -11.36
CA TYR A 375 39.64 16.61 -12.44
C TYR A 375 38.62 15.70 -13.12
N ALA A 376 37.34 16.05 -13.05
CA ALA A 376 36.23 15.28 -13.59
C ALA A 376 35.19 16.19 -14.22
N ASP A 377 34.48 15.69 -15.23
CA ASP A 377 33.36 16.40 -15.85
C ASP A 377 32.08 16.33 -15.00
N VAL A 378 31.91 15.25 -14.23
CA VAL A 378 30.76 15.02 -13.33
C VAL A 378 31.25 14.44 -12.00
N TYR A 379 30.82 15.03 -10.89
CA TYR A 379 30.95 14.46 -9.55
C TYR A 379 29.61 13.87 -9.13
N VAL A 380 29.61 12.60 -8.71
CA VAL A 380 28.43 11.89 -8.22
C VAL A 380 28.71 11.46 -6.78
N ASP A 381 28.00 12.04 -5.82
CA ASP A 381 28.22 11.85 -4.38
C ASP A 381 26.88 12.06 -3.63
N ASP A 382 26.64 11.29 -2.56
CA ASP A 382 25.38 11.32 -1.79
C ASP A 382 25.28 12.50 -0.81
N LEU A 383 26.41 13.15 -0.48
CA LEU A 383 26.50 14.30 0.42
C LEU A 383 26.84 15.60 -0.31
N ALA A 384 26.96 15.58 -1.63
CA ALA A 384 27.28 16.77 -2.41
C ALA A 384 26.13 17.78 -2.45
N VAL A 385 26.49 19.06 -2.24
CA VAL A 385 25.61 20.21 -2.41
C VAL A 385 26.00 20.94 -3.68
N ASN A 386 25.01 21.32 -4.50
CA ASN A 386 25.26 22.11 -5.71
C ASN A 386 25.35 23.60 -5.35
N ALA A 387 26.56 24.17 -5.50
CA ALA A 387 26.82 25.58 -5.18
C ALA A 387 26.08 26.59 -6.09
N ASN A 388 25.57 26.15 -7.25
CA ASN A 388 24.77 26.97 -8.16
C ASN A 388 23.28 27.06 -7.75
N LEU A 389 22.84 26.20 -6.82
CA LEU A 389 21.52 26.29 -6.20
C LEU A 389 21.61 27.14 -4.92
N ASP A 390 20.48 27.27 -4.21
CA ASP A 390 20.46 27.95 -2.91
C ASP A 390 21.19 27.09 -1.84
N THR A 391 22.51 27.26 -1.80
CA THR A 391 23.43 26.55 -0.91
C THR A 391 23.04 26.70 0.56
N MET A 392 22.43 27.83 0.95
CA MET A 392 21.97 28.05 2.32
C MET A 392 20.83 27.11 2.70
N ARG A 393 19.88 26.88 1.78
CA ARG A 393 18.75 25.95 1.98
C ARG A 393 19.20 24.50 1.92
N GLU A 394 20.09 24.19 0.98
CA GLU A 394 20.69 22.87 0.83
C GLU A 394 21.43 22.44 2.10
N ILE A 395 22.17 23.36 2.73
CA ILE A 395 22.89 23.11 3.99
C ILE A 395 21.99 23.32 5.22
N GLY A 396 20.94 24.13 5.13
CA GLY A 396 20.10 24.51 6.27
C GLY A 396 20.79 25.50 7.21
N TRP A 397 21.25 26.64 6.70
CA TRP A 397 21.89 27.73 7.46
C TRP A 397 21.31 29.10 7.10
N LEU A 398 21.36 30.06 8.02
CA LEU A 398 20.81 31.42 7.82
C LEU A 398 21.91 32.50 7.95
N LEU A 399 22.09 33.31 6.90
CA LEU A 399 22.96 34.49 6.92
C LEU A 399 22.30 35.69 7.64
N ASP A 400 23.10 36.63 8.14
CA ASP A 400 22.59 37.82 8.88
C ASP A 400 21.97 38.90 7.98
N GLU A 401 22.33 38.92 6.69
CA GLU A 401 21.85 39.90 5.73
C GLU A 401 20.76 39.30 4.82
N GLN A 402 19.81 40.13 4.38
CA GLN A 402 18.82 39.72 3.38
C GLN A 402 19.52 39.47 2.05
N ASP A 403 19.22 38.32 1.44
CA ASP A 403 19.71 37.95 0.11
C ASP A 403 19.19 38.94 -0.94
N PRO A 404 20.04 39.74 -1.60
CA PRO A 404 19.62 40.65 -2.66
C PRO A 404 18.98 39.92 -3.86
N ALA A 405 19.22 38.61 -4.01
CA ALA A 405 18.69 37.80 -5.10
C ALA A 405 17.26 37.30 -4.85
N ALA A 406 16.65 37.56 -3.68
CA ALA A 406 15.27 37.19 -3.37
C ALA A 406 14.20 37.91 -4.23
N LEU A 407 14.60 38.73 -5.21
CA LEU A 407 13.75 39.51 -6.10
C LEU A 407 13.67 39.01 -7.56
N ILE A 408 14.33 37.89 -7.91
CA ILE A 408 14.17 37.30 -9.24
C ILE A 408 13.51 35.94 -9.09
N GLY A 409 12.17 35.98 -9.00
CA GLY A 409 11.35 34.82 -9.28
C GLY A 409 11.51 34.43 -10.75
N GLN A 410 11.57 33.12 -11.02
CA GLN A 410 11.20 32.63 -12.33
C GLN A 410 10.57 31.24 -12.22
N ASP A 411 9.32 31.26 -12.61
CA ASP A 411 8.43 30.15 -12.93
C ASP A 411 9.10 29.13 -13.84
N ALA A 412 9.08 27.87 -13.42
CA ALA A 412 9.09 26.72 -14.32
C ALA A 412 8.57 25.48 -13.59
N ALA A 413 7.28 25.48 -13.25
CA ALA A 413 6.55 24.23 -13.05
C ALA A 413 6.32 23.61 -14.45
N THR A 414 7.32 22.90 -14.97
CA THR A 414 7.16 22.08 -16.18
C THR A 414 6.37 20.83 -15.80
N GLY A 415 5.18 20.70 -16.39
CA GLY A 415 4.21 19.66 -16.11
C GLY A 415 4.67 18.27 -16.56
N ASP A 416 5.16 17.47 -15.62
CA ASP A 416 5.39 16.03 -15.82
C ASP A 416 4.59 15.14 -14.84
N ASP A 417 3.65 15.72 -14.07
CA ASP A 417 2.79 15.01 -13.11
C ASP A 417 1.66 14.17 -13.75
N ALA A 418 1.70 13.95 -15.07
CA ALA A 418 0.71 13.16 -15.81
C ALA A 418 1.17 11.72 -16.14
N LYS A 419 2.36 11.30 -15.69
CA LYS A 419 2.97 10.01 -16.06
C LYS A 419 3.24 9.04 -14.91
N LYS A 420 2.32 8.94 -13.94
CA LYS A 420 2.32 7.84 -12.97
C LYS A 420 0.90 7.35 -12.64
N ALA A 421 0.07 7.21 -13.67
CA ALA A 421 -1.11 6.36 -13.55
C ALA A 421 -0.64 4.91 -13.73
N GLY A 422 -0.57 4.16 -12.63
CA GLY A 422 -0.34 2.71 -12.63
C GLY A 422 -1.37 2.02 -13.51
N MET A 423 -1.02 1.79 -14.77
CA MET A 423 -1.72 0.86 -15.65
C MET A 423 -1.03 -0.50 -15.50
N ILE A 424 -1.74 -1.40 -14.85
CA ILE A 424 -1.49 -2.84 -14.95
C ILE A 424 -1.46 -3.18 -16.45
N ALA A 425 -0.43 -3.88 -16.90
CA ALA A 425 -0.31 -4.35 -18.27
C ALA A 425 -1.63 -4.98 -18.72
N ALA A 426 -2.27 -4.39 -19.73
CA ALA A 426 -3.42 -5.01 -20.37
C ALA A 426 -2.97 -6.35 -20.93
N ARG A 427 -3.74 -7.41 -20.65
CA ARG A 427 -3.61 -8.73 -21.30
C ARG A 427 -3.57 -8.53 -22.82
N ASP A 428 -2.85 -9.40 -23.53
CA ASP A 428 -2.39 -9.30 -24.93
C ASP A 428 -3.44 -9.02 -26.05
N PHE A 429 -4.67 -8.59 -25.74
CA PHE A 429 -5.77 -8.46 -26.70
C PHE A 429 -6.60 -7.15 -26.60
N ASN A 430 -6.47 -6.34 -25.55
CA ASN A 430 -7.27 -5.11 -25.34
C ASN A 430 -6.38 -3.85 -25.29
N THR A 431 -6.78 -2.78 -25.98
CA THR A 431 -6.16 -1.46 -25.87
C THR A 431 -7.03 -0.57 -24.99
N ILE A 432 -6.45 -0.02 -23.92
CA ILE A 432 -7.13 0.93 -23.03
C ILE A 432 -6.48 2.30 -23.23
N GLN A 433 -7.31 3.32 -23.49
CA GLN A 433 -6.89 4.72 -23.58
C GLN A 433 -7.68 5.54 -22.57
N ILE A 434 -6.99 6.35 -21.77
CA ILE A 434 -7.62 7.26 -20.81
C ILE A 434 -7.49 8.68 -21.38
N ILE A 435 -8.62 9.32 -21.68
CA ILE A 435 -8.68 10.69 -22.20
C ILE A 435 -9.54 11.52 -21.25
N GLY A 436 -8.89 12.34 -20.42
CA GLY A 436 -9.58 13.18 -19.43
C GLY A 436 -10.34 12.36 -18.37
N ASP A 437 -11.66 12.45 -18.41
CA ASP A 437 -12.61 11.73 -17.55
C ASP A 437 -13.20 10.46 -18.21
N LYS A 438 -12.68 10.07 -19.39
CA LYS A 438 -13.17 8.91 -20.14
C LYS A 438 -12.12 7.81 -20.28
N VAL A 439 -12.59 6.57 -20.29
CA VAL A 439 -11.85 5.36 -20.65
C VAL A 439 -12.43 4.83 -21.95
N ILE A 440 -11.56 4.62 -22.93
CA ILE A 440 -11.89 3.97 -24.20
C ILE A 440 -11.22 2.60 -24.18
N LYS A 441 -12.01 1.53 -24.25
CA LYS A 441 -11.53 0.15 -24.34
C LYS A 441 -11.86 -0.38 -25.74
N SER A 442 -10.82 -0.80 -26.44
CA SER A 442 -10.91 -1.38 -27.79
C SER A 442 -10.41 -2.82 -27.77
N SER A 443 -11.14 -3.73 -28.42
CA SER A 443 -10.75 -5.14 -28.53
C SER A 443 -11.05 -5.69 -29.92
N LYS A 444 -10.24 -6.66 -30.35
CA LYS A 444 -10.52 -7.51 -31.53
C LYS A 444 -11.14 -8.86 -31.15
N SER A 445 -11.26 -9.14 -29.85
CA SER A 445 -11.77 -10.41 -29.35
C SER A 445 -13.25 -10.30 -29.01
N GLU A 446 -14.04 -11.30 -29.41
CA GLU A 446 -15.45 -11.43 -29.03
C GLU A 446 -15.65 -11.62 -27.51
N ASN A 447 -14.59 -11.89 -26.73
CA ASN A 447 -14.67 -11.98 -25.27
C ASN A 447 -15.15 -10.67 -24.60
N ILE A 448 -15.08 -9.53 -25.29
CA ILE A 448 -15.61 -8.25 -24.80
C ILE A 448 -17.14 -8.13 -24.96
N LEU A 449 -17.78 -9.02 -25.75
CA LEU A 449 -19.22 -8.94 -26.02
C LEU A 449 -20.07 -9.01 -24.75
N GLY A 450 -19.68 -9.82 -23.76
CA GLY A 450 -20.36 -9.88 -22.46
C GLY A 450 -20.39 -8.53 -21.74
N GLU A 451 -19.29 -7.79 -21.78
CA GLU A 451 -19.18 -6.45 -21.18
C GLU A 451 -20.03 -5.43 -21.94
N LEU A 452 -19.94 -5.42 -23.27
CA LEU A 452 -20.77 -4.55 -24.14
C LEU A 452 -22.26 -4.82 -23.93
N PHE A 453 -22.64 -6.09 -23.88
CA PHE A 453 -24.03 -6.50 -23.71
C PHE A 453 -24.57 -6.06 -22.36
N PHE A 454 -23.82 -6.27 -21.28
CA PHE A 454 -24.20 -5.81 -19.94
C PHE A 454 -24.43 -4.30 -19.92
N TYR A 455 -23.46 -3.51 -20.37
CA TYR A 455 -23.59 -2.06 -20.33
C TYR A 455 -24.70 -1.51 -21.22
N SER A 456 -25.02 -2.21 -22.31
CA SER A 456 -26.14 -1.86 -23.19
C SER A 456 -27.51 -2.15 -22.57
N HIS A 457 -27.58 -3.03 -21.57
CA HIS A 457 -28.82 -3.49 -20.91
C HIS A 457 -28.76 -3.32 -19.39
N MET A 458 -27.88 -2.45 -18.88
CA MET A 458 -27.65 -2.34 -17.43
C MET A 458 -28.87 -1.70 -16.76
N PRO A 459 -29.48 -2.34 -15.73
CA PRO A 459 -30.58 -1.77 -14.98
C PRO A 459 -30.20 -0.43 -14.31
N ALA A 460 -31.15 0.51 -14.26
CA ALA A 460 -30.91 1.84 -13.71
C ALA A 460 -30.59 1.81 -12.21
N GLU A 461 -31.10 0.81 -11.48
CA GLU A 461 -30.93 0.60 -10.04
C GLU A 461 -29.46 0.38 -9.65
N ILE A 462 -28.67 -0.21 -10.55
CA ILE A 462 -27.24 -0.50 -10.34
C ILE A 462 -26.31 0.47 -11.09
N ALA A 463 -26.85 1.43 -11.83
CA ALA A 463 -26.05 2.36 -12.62
C ALA A 463 -25.02 3.13 -11.77
N GLN A 464 -25.32 3.39 -10.49
CA GLN A 464 -24.40 4.06 -9.57
C GLN A 464 -23.15 3.22 -9.23
N VAL A 465 -23.24 1.89 -9.22
CA VAL A 465 -22.12 1.00 -8.86
C VAL A 465 -21.28 0.57 -10.07
N PHE A 466 -21.54 1.10 -11.26
CA PHE A 466 -20.78 0.86 -12.49
C PHE A 466 -20.39 2.18 -13.18
N PRO A 467 -19.38 2.22 -14.06
CA PRO A 467 -19.08 3.39 -14.87
C PRO A 467 -20.27 3.83 -15.72
N THR A 468 -20.50 5.14 -15.83
CA THR A 468 -21.42 5.67 -16.83
C THR A 468 -20.89 5.36 -18.23
N VAL A 469 -21.69 4.73 -19.09
CA VAL A 469 -21.27 4.40 -20.45
C VAL A 469 -21.82 5.42 -21.44
N TYR A 470 -20.94 5.99 -22.26
CA TYR A 470 -21.28 7.01 -23.24
C TYR A 470 -21.62 6.42 -24.60
N ASN A 471 -20.90 5.38 -25.02
CA ASN A 471 -21.15 4.71 -26.31
C ASN A 471 -20.56 3.28 -26.32
N VAL A 472 -21.20 2.41 -27.11
CA VAL A 472 -20.75 1.07 -27.48
C VAL A 472 -20.78 0.93 -29.00
N ASP A 473 -19.78 0.29 -29.59
CA ASP A 473 -19.69 0.17 -31.04
C ASP A 473 -18.98 -1.11 -31.51
N TYR A 474 -19.26 -1.51 -32.74
CA TYR A 474 -18.55 -2.55 -33.47
C TYR A 474 -18.28 -2.07 -34.90
N ILE A 475 -17.01 -1.97 -35.26
CA ILE A 475 -16.54 -1.55 -36.58
C ILE A 475 -16.21 -2.81 -37.39
N PRO A 476 -17.03 -3.20 -38.39
CA PRO A 476 -16.83 -4.43 -39.15
C PRO A 476 -15.53 -4.41 -39.95
N ASP A 477 -15.18 -3.28 -40.55
CA ASP A 477 -13.99 -3.12 -41.42
C ASP A 477 -12.68 -3.46 -40.70
N THR A 478 -12.60 -3.14 -39.41
CA THR A 478 -11.42 -3.40 -38.58
C THR A 478 -11.64 -4.53 -37.58
N THR A 479 -12.82 -5.19 -37.59
CA THR A 479 -13.25 -6.20 -36.61
C THR A 479 -13.02 -5.73 -35.17
N THR A 480 -13.32 -4.45 -34.88
CA THR A 480 -12.97 -3.82 -33.61
C THR A 480 -14.23 -3.47 -32.82
N TYR A 481 -14.28 -3.95 -31.59
CA TYR A 481 -15.27 -3.62 -30.58
C TYR A 481 -14.77 -2.46 -29.73
N ASN A 482 -15.64 -1.48 -29.45
CA ASN A 482 -15.30 -0.30 -28.66
C ASN A 482 -16.34 -0.03 -27.58
N ILE A 483 -15.87 0.36 -26.40
CA ILE A 483 -16.71 0.97 -25.36
C ILE A 483 -16.03 2.22 -24.82
N THR A 484 -16.80 3.30 -24.72
CA THR A 484 -16.37 4.55 -24.11
C THR A 484 -17.18 4.78 -22.84
N MET A 485 -16.50 4.85 -21.70
CA MET A 485 -17.13 4.93 -20.38
C MET A 485 -16.42 5.92 -19.47
N GLU A 486 -17.06 6.28 -18.36
CA GLU A 486 -16.51 7.12 -17.30
C GLU A 486 -15.26 6.50 -16.67
N ASN A 487 -14.24 7.32 -16.45
CA ASN A 487 -13.06 6.95 -15.68
C ASN A 487 -13.35 7.05 -14.18
N ARG A 488 -13.72 5.92 -13.56
CA ARG A 488 -13.91 5.83 -12.11
C ARG A 488 -12.58 6.02 -11.37
N ARG A 489 -12.38 7.22 -10.82
CA ARG A 489 -11.17 7.57 -10.06
C ARG A 489 -11.25 7.03 -8.62
N GLY A 490 -10.21 6.36 -8.17
CA GLY A 490 -10.17 5.80 -6.82
C GLY A 490 -9.01 4.82 -6.63
N LEU A 491 -9.06 4.08 -5.53
CA LEU A 491 -8.16 2.95 -5.28
C LEU A 491 -8.92 1.65 -5.48
N THR A 492 -8.32 0.68 -6.17
CA THR A 492 -8.91 -0.66 -6.25
C THR A 492 -8.86 -1.33 -4.86
N PHE A 493 -9.76 -2.25 -4.58
CA PHE A 493 -9.70 -3.04 -3.36
C PHE A 493 -8.42 -3.88 -3.25
N SER A 494 -7.76 -4.23 -4.36
CA SER A 494 -6.45 -4.92 -4.31
C SER A 494 -5.37 -4.04 -3.71
N HIS A 495 -5.28 -2.77 -4.15
CA HIS A 495 -4.36 -1.79 -3.56
C HIS A 495 -4.65 -1.54 -2.08
N LEU A 496 -5.93 -1.54 -1.67
CA LEU A 496 -6.31 -1.43 -0.26
C LEU A 496 -5.88 -2.67 0.54
N LEU A 497 -6.10 -3.87 -0.01
CA LEU A 497 -5.75 -5.14 0.63
C LEU A 497 -4.24 -5.30 0.77
N VAL A 498 -3.53 -5.23 -0.35
CA VAL A 498 -2.08 -5.44 -0.41
C VAL A 498 -1.31 -4.30 0.26
N GLY A 499 -1.88 -3.09 0.29
CA GLY A 499 -1.37 -1.96 1.06
C GLY A 499 -1.76 -1.97 2.54
N ARG A 500 -2.48 -3.00 3.01
CA ARG A 500 -2.99 -3.16 4.40
C ARG A 500 -3.86 -2.01 4.90
N SER A 501 -4.49 -1.27 4.01
CA SER A 501 -5.43 -0.19 4.35
C SER A 501 -6.89 -0.63 4.29
N ILE A 502 -7.20 -1.84 3.82
CA ILE A 502 -8.57 -2.38 3.88
C ILE A 502 -9.02 -2.58 5.33
N THR A 503 -10.22 -2.07 5.64
CA THR A 503 -10.90 -2.21 6.93
C THR A 503 -12.13 -3.11 6.80
N LYS A 504 -12.74 -3.48 7.94
CA LYS A 504 -14.04 -4.13 7.96
C LYS A 504 -15.08 -3.30 7.21
N GLY A 505 -15.23 -2.01 7.51
CA GLY A 505 -16.24 -1.16 6.88
C GLY A 505 -16.05 -1.02 5.36
N ARG A 506 -14.80 -0.88 4.89
CA ARG A 506 -14.48 -0.89 3.46
C ARG A 506 -14.88 -2.21 2.80
N LEU A 507 -14.53 -3.37 3.38
CA LEU A 507 -14.98 -4.67 2.86
C LEU A 507 -16.51 -4.77 2.81
N ILE A 508 -17.20 -4.40 3.89
CA ILE A 508 -18.67 -4.42 3.94
C ILE A 508 -19.28 -3.49 2.89
N SER A 509 -18.65 -2.35 2.56
CA SER A 509 -19.14 -1.46 1.50
C SER A 509 -19.12 -2.12 0.12
N LEU A 510 -18.06 -2.89 -0.20
CA LEU A 510 -17.98 -3.67 -1.43
C LEU A 510 -19.04 -4.76 -1.46
N LEU A 511 -19.20 -5.50 -0.36
CA LEU A 511 -20.17 -6.60 -0.29
C LEU A 511 -21.61 -6.10 -0.39
N LYS A 512 -21.91 -4.91 0.17
CA LYS A 512 -23.22 -4.25 0.00
C LYS A 512 -23.45 -3.85 -1.45
N ALA A 513 -22.46 -3.26 -2.12
CA ALA A 513 -22.57 -2.92 -3.53
C ALA A 513 -22.82 -4.17 -4.40
N LEU A 514 -22.08 -5.26 -4.16
CA LEU A 514 -22.26 -6.52 -4.87
C LEU A 514 -23.63 -7.17 -4.58
N HIS A 515 -24.09 -7.12 -3.32
CA HIS A 515 -25.42 -7.60 -2.95
C HIS A 515 -26.54 -6.82 -3.67
N THR A 516 -26.38 -5.51 -3.89
CA THR A 516 -27.31 -4.73 -4.72
C THR A 516 -27.34 -5.26 -6.16
N VAL A 517 -26.20 -5.65 -6.73
CA VAL A 517 -26.16 -6.31 -8.05
C VAL A 517 -26.96 -7.62 -8.03
N HIS A 518 -26.70 -8.51 -7.06
CA HIS A 518 -27.36 -9.82 -6.98
C HIS A 518 -28.88 -9.77 -6.73
N THR A 519 -29.39 -8.67 -6.15
CA THR A 519 -30.80 -8.50 -5.82
C THR A 519 -31.56 -7.63 -6.83
N THR A 520 -30.88 -7.11 -7.84
CA THR A 520 -31.49 -6.32 -8.93
C THR A 520 -32.07 -7.24 -10.00
N GLY A 521 -33.24 -6.88 -10.53
CA GLY A 521 -33.85 -7.57 -11.67
C GLY A 521 -33.16 -7.23 -12.98
N SER A 522 -33.19 -8.14 -13.97
CA SER A 522 -32.70 -7.87 -15.31
C SER A 522 -33.68 -7.00 -16.09
N THR A 523 -33.19 -6.31 -17.13
CA THR A 523 -34.01 -5.60 -18.11
C THR A 523 -33.68 -6.09 -19.51
N ASP A 524 -34.71 -6.49 -20.25
CA ASP A 524 -34.57 -6.85 -21.68
C ASP A 524 -34.49 -5.62 -22.57
N LYS A 525 -34.81 -4.43 -22.04
CA LYS A 525 -34.74 -3.18 -22.79
C LYS A 525 -33.33 -2.62 -22.78
N ALA A 526 -32.79 -2.40 -23.98
CA ALA A 526 -31.56 -1.64 -24.16
C ALA A 526 -31.69 -0.25 -23.53
N THR A 527 -30.69 0.11 -22.72
CA THR A 527 -30.58 1.41 -22.05
C THR A 527 -29.68 2.39 -22.82
N LEU A 528 -28.96 1.89 -23.82
CA LEU A 528 -28.11 2.67 -24.72
C LEU A 528 -28.55 2.46 -26.19
N ASN A 529 -28.13 3.38 -27.06
CA ASN A 529 -28.27 3.20 -28.50
C ASN A 529 -27.25 2.15 -28.98
N ILE A 530 -27.72 1.06 -29.59
CA ILE A 530 -26.89 -0.04 -30.07
C ILE A 530 -26.80 0.05 -31.60
N PRO A 531 -25.59 0.19 -32.19
CA PRO A 531 -25.43 0.15 -33.63
C PRO A 531 -25.87 -1.19 -34.23
N SER A 532 -26.50 -1.18 -35.40
CA SER A 532 -27.06 -2.38 -36.04
C SER A 532 -26.03 -3.50 -36.29
N ALA A 533 -24.76 -3.14 -36.50
CA ALA A 533 -23.68 -4.12 -36.65
C ALA A 533 -23.38 -4.85 -35.33
N LEU A 534 -23.45 -4.13 -34.20
CA LEU A 534 -23.27 -4.71 -32.86
C LEU A 534 -24.50 -5.51 -32.42
N GLU A 535 -25.70 -5.04 -32.77
CA GLU A 535 -26.96 -5.76 -32.50
C GLU A 535 -26.98 -7.15 -33.14
N LYS A 536 -26.55 -7.27 -34.40
CA LYS A 536 -26.36 -8.57 -35.07
C LYS A 536 -25.39 -9.49 -34.32
N LYS A 537 -24.32 -8.92 -33.75
CA LYS A 537 -23.38 -9.67 -32.91
C LYS A 537 -24.04 -10.13 -31.60
N PHE A 538 -24.91 -9.34 -30.98
CA PHE A 538 -25.67 -9.80 -29.83
C PHE A 538 -26.65 -10.92 -30.18
N GLU A 539 -27.33 -10.84 -31.33
CA GLU A 539 -28.27 -11.88 -31.80
C GLU A 539 -27.59 -13.24 -32.06
N GLU A 540 -26.34 -13.23 -32.56
CA GLU A 540 -25.52 -14.43 -32.76
C GLU A 540 -25.36 -15.26 -31.49
N HIS A 541 -25.36 -14.60 -30.33
CA HIS A 541 -25.14 -15.15 -29.00
C HIS A 541 -26.40 -15.09 -28.09
N SER A 542 -27.58 -14.92 -28.69
CA SER A 542 -28.84 -14.75 -27.96
C SER A 542 -29.38 -16.04 -27.32
N LEU A 543 -30.18 -15.88 -26.27
CA LEU A 543 -30.88 -16.97 -25.56
C LEU A 543 -31.82 -17.79 -26.45
N ALA A 544 -32.35 -17.19 -27.52
CA ALA A 544 -33.20 -17.87 -28.51
C ALA A 544 -32.49 -19.03 -29.20
N ARG A 545 -31.15 -18.98 -29.29
CA ARG A 545 -30.31 -20.07 -29.84
C ARG A 545 -29.89 -21.11 -28.78
N ALA A 546 -30.16 -20.85 -27.50
CA ALA A 546 -29.83 -21.71 -26.37
C ALA A 546 -31.06 -22.38 -25.73
N ASN A 547 -32.06 -22.77 -26.54
CA ASN A 547 -33.30 -23.43 -26.10
C ASN A 547 -34.10 -22.66 -25.02
N ASN A 548 -33.97 -21.33 -24.96
CA ASN A 548 -34.66 -20.44 -24.01
C ASN A 548 -34.43 -20.76 -22.52
N ARG A 549 -33.30 -21.38 -22.14
CA ARG A 549 -32.93 -21.58 -20.72
C ARG A 549 -31.48 -21.20 -20.46
N VAL A 550 -31.27 -20.35 -19.46
CA VAL A 550 -29.93 -19.98 -18.97
C VAL A 550 -29.33 -21.15 -18.20
N ASN A 551 -28.16 -21.63 -18.62
CA ASN A 551 -27.36 -22.57 -17.83
C ASN A 551 -26.38 -21.81 -16.93
N ILE A 552 -26.80 -21.50 -15.69
CA ILE A 552 -25.94 -20.81 -14.71
C ILE A 552 -24.70 -21.61 -14.31
N TYR A 553 -24.63 -22.91 -14.62
CA TYR A 553 -23.50 -23.77 -14.30
C TYR A 553 -22.40 -23.79 -15.38
N ALA A 554 -22.63 -23.15 -16.52
CA ALA A 554 -21.74 -23.10 -17.68
C ALA A 554 -20.32 -22.58 -17.37
N ASN A 555 -20.14 -21.86 -16.26
CA ASN A 555 -18.84 -21.35 -15.83
C ASN A 555 -18.04 -22.31 -14.91
N TYR A 556 -18.59 -23.48 -14.58
CA TYR A 556 -17.98 -24.45 -13.66
C TYR A 556 -17.35 -25.64 -14.38
N GLY A 557 -18.02 -26.80 -14.39
CA GLY A 557 -17.45 -28.09 -14.79
C GLY A 557 -17.00 -28.11 -16.25
N SER A 558 -17.84 -27.61 -17.17
CA SER A 558 -17.51 -27.53 -18.60
C SER A 558 -16.25 -26.71 -18.84
N LYS A 559 -16.17 -25.52 -18.22
CA LYS A 559 -15.02 -24.60 -18.30
C LYS A 559 -13.75 -25.19 -17.69
N LEU A 560 -13.85 -25.84 -16.53
CA LEU A 560 -12.72 -26.50 -15.86
C LEU A 560 -12.13 -27.60 -16.76
N ARG A 561 -12.98 -28.52 -17.25
CA ARG A 561 -12.58 -29.63 -18.12
C ARG A 561 -11.95 -29.12 -19.42
N SER A 562 -12.58 -28.12 -20.05
CA SER A 562 -12.06 -27.50 -21.28
C SER A 562 -10.64 -26.96 -21.10
N ARG A 563 -10.38 -26.20 -20.03
CA ARG A 563 -9.04 -25.68 -19.73
C ARG A 563 -8.03 -26.79 -19.40
N TYR A 564 -8.43 -27.76 -18.59
CA TYR A 564 -7.54 -28.86 -18.20
C TYR A 564 -7.05 -29.66 -19.40
N TYR A 565 -7.96 -30.09 -20.27
CA TYR A 565 -7.59 -30.90 -21.43
C TYR A 565 -6.90 -30.09 -22.53
N LYS A 566 -7.30 -28.83 -22.75
CA LYS A 566 -6.65 -27.96 -23.74
C LYS A 566 -5.19 -27.63 -23.38
N ASP A 567 -4.92 -27.42 -22.10
CA ASP A 567 -3.61 -27.03 -21.58
C ASP A 567 -2.94 -28.17 -20.79
N GLN A 568 -3.22 -29.44 -21.12
CA GLN A 568 -2.80 -30.62 -20.35
C GLN A 568 -1.30 -30.64 -20.03
N HIS A 569 -0.45 -30.27 -21.00
CA HIS A 569 1.00 -30.16 -20.82
C HIS A 569 1.43 -29.25 -19.64
N LYS A 570 0.70 -28.16 -19.37
CA LYS A 570 0.99 -27.25 -18.25
C LYS A 570 0.63 -27.88 -16.91
N TYR A 571 -0.45 -28.66 -16.86
CA TYR A 571 -0.87 -29.35 -15.65
C TYR A 571 0.01 -30.56 -15.34
N ASP A 572 0.38 -31.34 -16.36
CA ASP A 572 1.28 -32.49 -16.21
C ASP A 572 2.66 -32.06 -15.69
N ALA A 573 3.15 -30.89 -16.10
CA ALA A 573 4.39 -30.30 -15.62
C ALA A 573 4.39 -29.99 -14.10
N LEU A 574 3.21 -29.85 -13.48
CA LEU A 574 3.04 -29.63 -12.04
C LEU A 574 2.98 -30.93 -11.22
N GLY A 575 3.05 -32.09 -11.87
CA GLY A 575 3.11 -33.40 -11.24
C GLY A 575 1.75 -33.97 -10.81
N PRO A 576 1.75 -35.14 -10.13
CA PRO A 576 0.54 -35.93 -9.88
C PRO A 576 -0.49 -35.26 -8.97
N LEU A 577 -0.07 -34.26 -8.18
CA LEU A 577 -0.98 -33.46 -7.36
C LEU A 577 -2.02 -32.73 -8.23
N ALA A 578 -1.63 -32.21 -9.40
CA ALA A 578 -2.55 -31.50 -10.28
C ALA A 578 -3.70 -32.39 -10.77
N ALA A 579 -3.40 -33.62 -11.20
CA ALA A 579 -4.41 -34.60 -11.60
C ALA A 579 -5.33 -35.01 -10.43
N SER A 580 -4.77 -35.18 -9.23
CA SER A 580 -5.56 -35.51 -8.03
C SER A 580 -6.53 -34.38 -7.66
N LEU A 581 -6.07 -33.12 -7.68
CA LEU A 581 -6.92 -31.97 -7.41
C LEU A 581 -7.98 -31.79 -8.49
N PHE A 582 -7.64 -31.97 -9.77
CA PHE A 582 -8.60 -31.95 -10.87
C PHE A 582 -9.74 -32.94 -10.65
N ALA A 583 -9.44 -34.20 -10.33
CA ALA A 583 -10.46 -35.23 -10.11
C ALA A 583 -11.42 -34.85 -8.96
N ARG A 584 -10.87 -34.39 -7.82
CA ARG A 584 -11.66 -33.96 -6.64
C ARG A 584 -12.56 -32.76 -6.96
N ILE A 585 -12.04 -31.78 -7.69
CA ILE A 585 -12.80 -30.58 -8.07
C ILE A 585 -13.88 -30.95 -9.09
N ASN A 586 -13.53 -31.75 -10.09
CA ASN A 586 -14.47 -32.17 -11.13
C ASN A 586 -15.65 -32.94 -10.52
N GLU A 587 -15.40 -33.92 -9.64
CA GLU A 587 -16.46 -34.65 -8.93
C GLU A 587 -17.36 -33.71 -8.11
N PHE A 588 -16.76 -32.75 -7.40
CA PHE A 588 -17.52 -31.74 -6.67
C PHE A 588 -18.41 -30.91 -7.57
N LEU A 589 -17.88 -30.40 -8.70
CA LEU A 589 -18.66 -29.56 -9.62
C LEU A 589 -19.78 -30.36 -10.31
N ASP A 590 -19.53 -31.61 -10.68
CA ASP A 590 -20.56 -32.50 -11.23
C ASP A 590 -21.68 -32.73 -10.22
N THR A 591 -21.34 -32.95 -8.94
CA THR A 591 -22.33 -33.06 -7.86
C THR A 591 -23.06 -31.75 -7.62
N TYR A 592 -22.36 -30.61 -7.69
CA TYR A 592 -22.92 -29.28 -7.46
C TYR A 592 -23.97 -28.92 -8.52
N GLU A 593 -23.67 -29.23 -9.78
CA GLU A 593 -24.57 -29.04 -10.92
C GLU A 593 -25.73 -30.04 -10.90
N ALA A 594 -25.47 -31.33 -10.66
CA ALA A 594 -26.49 -32.37 -10.63
C ALA A 594 -27.51 -32.20 -9.48
N GLU A 595 -27.08 -31.66 -8.35
CA GLU A 595 -27.95 -31.36 -7.20
C GLU A 595 -28.56 -29.94 -7.26
N GLU A 596 -28.36 -29.21 -8.37
CA GLU A 596 -28.87 -27.85 -8.59
C GLU A 596 -28.59 -26.88 -7.42
N LYS A 597 -27.36 -26.92 -6.87
CA LYS A 597 -26.96 -26.12 -5.70
C LYS A 597 -26.67 -24.65 -5.98
N GLY A 598 -26.72 -24.23 -7.25
CA GLY A 598 -26.56 -22.85 -7.68
C GLY A 598 -27.64 -21.95 -7.10
N VAL A 599 -27.28 -20.70 -6.82
CA VAL A 599 -28.24 -19.68 -6.38
C VAL A 599 -28.37 -18.67 -7.50
N HIS A 600 -29.47 -18.80 -8.23
CA HIS A 600 -29.78 -17.94 -9.37
C HIS A 600 -29.91 -16.46 -8.96
N ALA A 601 -29.27 -15.59 -9.73
CA ALA A 601 -29.52 -14.15 -9.75
C ALA A 601 -29.75 -13.70 -11.19
N GLN A 602 -30.63 -12.71 -11.36
CA GLN A 602 -30.90 -12.12 -12.67
C GLN A 602 -29.74 -11.26 -13.17
N VAL A 603 -28.92 -10.76 -12.24
CA VAL A 603 -27.72 -9.98 -12.55
C VAL A 603 -26.58 -10.43 -11.64
N ILE A 604 -25.47 -10.84 -12.25
CA ILE A 604 -24.18 -11.05 -11.60
C ILE A 604 -23.11 -10.19 -12.26
N HIS A 605 -22.01 -9.96 -11.55
CA HIS A 605 -20.82 -9.34 -12.13
C HIS A 605 -20.00 -10.34 -12.95
N GLY A 606 -19.84 -11.57 -12.48
CA GLY A 606 -19.06 -12.64 -13.12
C GLY A 606 -17.55 -12.57 -12.93
N ASP A 607 -16.98 -11.51 -12.33
CA ASP A 607 -15.55 -11.44 -11.97
C ASP A 607 -15.25 -10.35 -10.90
N PRO A 608 -15.99 -10.27 -9.78
CA PRO A 608 -15.81 -9.22 -8.77
C PRO A 608 -14.59 -9.46 -7.86
N VAL A 609 -13.45 -9.86 -8.43
CA VAL A 609 -12.16 -9.85 -7.73
C VAL A 609 -11.81 -8.42 -7.32
N PHE A 610 -11.00 -8.24 -6.28
CA PHE A 610 -10.70 -6.92 -5.72
C PHE A 610 -10.05 -5.93 -6.68
N SER A 611 -9.43 -6.41 -7.77
CA SER A 611 -8.83 -5.56 -8.80
C SER A 611 -9.88 -4.93 -9.72
N ASN A 612 -11.07 -5.52 -9.75
CA ASN A 612 -12.23 -5.06 -10.52
C ASN A 612 -13.22 -4.24 -9.67
N ALA A 613 -12.87 -3.92 -8.42
CA ALA A 613 -13.65 -3.08 -7.53
C ALA A 613 -12.85 -1.85 -7.11
N ILE A 614 -13.43 -0.66 -7.25
CA ILE A 614 -12.80 0.63 -6.98
C ILE A 614 -13.56 1.34 -5.86
N LEU A 615 -12.84 1.77 -4.83
CA LEU A 615 -13.33 2.71 -3.82
C LEU A 615 -13.03 4.15 -4.29
N SER A 616 -14.07 4.97 -4.40
CA SER A 616 -13.96 6.36 -4.83
C SER A 616 -13.04 7.20 -3.93
N LYS A 617 -12.52 8.31 -4.45
CA LYS A 617 -11.63 9.21 -3.68
C LYS A 617 -12.29 9.77 -2.41
N ASP A 618 -13.59 9.94 -2.38
CA ASP A 618 -14.35 10.37 -1.21
C ASP A 618 -14.82 9.20 -0.31
N GLU A 619 -14.49 7.95 -0.65
CA GLU A 619 -14.87 6.69 0.03
C GLU A 619 -16.37 6.45 0.18
N LYS A 620 -17.21 7.16 -0.58
CA LYS A 620 -18.66 7.02 -0.50
C LYS A 620 -19.21 5.93 -1.41
N LEU A 621 -18.49 5.63 -2.49
CA LEU A 621 -18.97 4.76 -3.56
C LEU A 621 -17.97 3.64 -3.82
N VAL A 622 -18.50 2.42 -3.93
CA VAL A 622 -17.79 1.30 -4.55
C VAL A 622 -18.33 1.13 -5.96
N SER A 623 -17.42 1.09 -6.93
CA SER A 623 -17.75 0.85 -8.34
C SER A 623 -17.06 -0.41 -8.84
N PHE A 624 -17.76 -1.16 -9.67
CA PHE A 624 -17.25 -2.36 -10.32
C PHE A 624 -16.93 -2.11 -11.80
N ILE A 625 -15.93 -2.81 -12.31
CA ILE A 625 -15.46 -2.73 -13.71
C ILE A 625 -15.18 -4.13 -14.26
N ASP A 626 -15.06 -4.25 -15.59
CA ASP A 626 -14.68 -5.51 -16.25
C ASP A 626 -15.64 -6.68 -15.96
N VAL A 627 -16.94 -6.37 -16.05
CA VAL A 627 -18.05 -7.31 -15.91
C VAL A 627 -17.98 -8.46 -16.94
N ARG A 628 -18.46 -9.64 -16.57
CA ARG A 628 -18.47 -10.87 -17.37
C ARG A 628 -19.89 -11.43 -17.47
N CYS A 629 -20.69 -10.82 -18.33
CA CYS A 629 -22.07 -11.27 -18.61
C CYS A 629 -22.15 -12.20 -19.82
N GLN A 630 -21.41 -13.30 -19.73
CA GLN A 630 -21.39 -14.34 -20.75
C GLN A 630 -21.24 -15.72 -20.09
N LEU A 631 -22.14 -16.63 -20.47
CA LEU A 631 -22.15 -18.03 -20.06
C LEU A 631 -21.93 -18.89 -21.32
N GLU A 632 -20.75 -19.48 -21.46
CA GLU A 632 -20.31 -20.14 -22.70
C GLU A 632 -20.48 -19.21 -23.93
N ASN A 633 -21.38 -19.55 -24.86
CA ASN A 633 -21.65 -18.77 -26.05
C ASN A 633 -22.88 -17.85 -25.92
N THR A 634 -23.49 -17.79 -24.73
CA THR A 634 -24.73 -17.04 -24.49
C THR A 634 -24.44 -15.75 -23.73
N LEU A 635 -24.86 -14.61 -24.29
CA LEU A 635 -24.80 -13.32 -23.61
C LEU A 635 -25.98 -13.22 -22.63
N THR A 636 -25.69 -13.05 -21.35
CA THR A 636 -26.70 -12.92 -20.30
C THR A 636 -26.10 -12.32 -19.03
N PRO A 637 -26.81 -11.41 -18.34
CA PRO A 637 -26.41 -10.93 -17.02
C PRO A 637 -26.69 -11.96 -15.92
N GLU A 638 -27.51 -12.97 -16.19
CA GLU A 638 -27.92 -13.97 -15.21
C GLU A 638 -26.77 -14.90 -14.83
N GLY A 639 -26.79 -15.42 -13.61
CA GLY A 639 -25.78 -16.37 -13.18
C GLY A 639 -25.98 -16.88 -11.75
N ASP A 640 -24.92 -17.49 -11.22
CA ASP A 640 -24.90 -18.05 -9.87
C ASP A 640 -24.16 -17.12 -8.90
N ILE A 641 -24.84 -16.70 -7.83
CA ILE A 641 -24.29 -15.86 -6.75
C ILE A 641 -23.03 -16.50 -6.14
N HIS A 642 -22.96 -17.83 -6.04
CA HIS A 642 -21.77 -18.48 -5.50
C HIS A 642 -20.51 -18.25 -6.34
N TYR A 643 -20.66 -18.02 -7.65
CA TYR A 643 -19.53 -17.77 -8.53
C TYR A 643 -18.88 -16.42 -8.20
N ASP A 644 -19.69 -15.36 -8.09
CA ASP A 644 -19.23 -14.01 -7.72
C ASP A 644 -18.67 -13.95 -6.31
N LEU A 645 -19.35 -14.56 -5.35
CA LEU A 645 -18.84 -14.65 -3.98
C LEU A 645 -17.57 -15.50 -3.91
N GLY A 646 -17.43 -16.53 -4.75
CA GLY A 646 -16.21 -17.31 -4.91
C GLY A 646 -15.04 -16.48 -5.44
N LYS A 647 -15.29 -15.48 -6.28
CA LYS A 647 -14.31 -14.51 -6.80
C LYS A 647 -13.89 -13.46 -5.77
N VAL A 648 -14.82 -12.99 -4.95
CA VAL A 648 -14.48 -12.19 -3.78
C VAL A 648 -13.63 -13.01 -2.81
N LEU A 649 -14.03 -14.24 -2.52
CA LEU A 649 -13.28 -15.14 -1.63
C LEU A 649 -11.92 -15.53 -2.22
N GLN A 650 -11.77 -15.59 -3.54
CA GLN A 650 -10.48 -15.75 -4.22
C GLN A 650 -9.50 -14.62 -3.84
N SER A 651 -9.97 -13.37 -3.84
CA SER A 651 -9.21 -12.21 -3.38
C SER A 651 -8.83 -12.34 -1.90
N LEU A 652 -9.80 -12.72 -1.06
CA LEU A 652 -9.62 -12.97 0.38
C LEU A 652 -8.78 -14.22 0.71
N CYS A 653 -8.46 -15.07 -0.27
CA CYS A 653 -7.53 -16.19 -0.13
C CYS A 653 -6.11 -15.82 -0.60
N GLY A 654 -5.84 -14.54 -0.88
CA GLY A 654 -4.50 -14.04 -1.21
C GLY A 654 -4.20 -13.88 -2.69
N TYR A 655 -5.20 -14.01 -3.57
CA TYR A 655 -5.01 -13.88 -5.02
C TYR A 655 -4.31 -12.56 -5.41
N ASP A 656 -4.75 -11.44 -4.84
CA ASP A 656 -4.20 -10.12 -5.15
C ASP A 656 -2.74 -9.98 -4.69
N HIS A 657 -2.37 -10.53 -3.53
CA HIS A 657 -0.97 -10.51 -3.07
C HIS A 657 -0.06 -11.20 -4.07
N ILE A 658 -0.45 -12.38 -4.57
CA ILE A 658 0.34 -13.14 -5.56
C ILE A 658 0.48 -12.38 -6.88
N LEU A 659 -0.59 -11.75 -7.37
CA LEU A 659 -0.51 -10.94 -8.58
C LEU A 659 0.43 -9.74 -8.44
N PHE A 660 0.35 -9.04 -7.30
CA PHE A 660 1.24 -7.90 -7.03
C PHE A 660 2.70 -8.32 -6.86
N MET A 661 2.97 -9.46 -6.22
CA MET A 661 4.34 -10.02 -6.13
C MET A 661 4.90 -10.34 -7.51
N SER A 662 4.08 -10.94 -8.39
CA SER A 662 4.50 -11.27 -9.75
C SER A 662 4.78 -10.05 -10.63
N ALA A 663 3.98 -9.00 -10.50
CA ALA A 663 4.16 -7.77 -11.28
C ALA A 663 5.48 -7.04 -10.98
N ASN A 664 6.01 -7.20 -9.77
CA ASN A 664 7.24 -6.53 -9.30
C ASN A 664 8.50 -7.39 -9.43
N ASN A 665 8.49 -8.46 -10.26
CA ASN A 665 9.61 -9.40 -10.45
C ASN A 665 10.16 -9.96 -9.12
N TYR A 666 9.31 -10.14 -8.11
CA TYR A 666 9.74 -10.75 -6.86
C TYR A 666 10.17 -12.20 -7.10
N ASP A 667 11.21 -12.64 -6.39
CA ASP A 667 11.70 -14.00 -6.51
C ASP A 667 10.67 -14.98 -5.93
N LEU A 668 9.92 -15.65 -6.80
CA LEU A 668 8.90 -16.63 -6.40
C LEU A 668 9.51 -17.95 -5.90
N ARG A 669 10.85 -18.12 -5.89
CA ARG A 669 11.51 -19.33 -5.41
C ARG A 669 11.09 -19.72 -3.99
N ASP A 670 10.93 -18.75 -3.09
CA ASP A 670 10.47 -19.00 -1.72
C ASP A 670 8.99 -19.38 -1.65
N ALA A 671 8.13 -18.87 -2.55
CA ALA A 671 6.71 -19.23 -2.60
C ALA A 671 6.47 -20.67 -3.11
N LEU A 672 7.45 -21.21 -3.83
CA LEU A 672 7.47 -22.59 -4.33
C LEU A 672 7.97 -23.60 -3.28
N ASP A 673 8.56 -23.13 -2.17
CA ASP A 673 8.93 -23.97 -1.04
C ASP A 673 7.68 -24.28 -0.18
N SER A 674 7.29 -25.55 -0.14
CA SER A 674 6.10 -25.99 0.61
C SER A 674 6.20 -25.77 2.11
N ASP A 675 7.42 -25.64 2.64
CA ASP A 675 7.66 -25.52 4.08
C ASP A 675 7.61 -24.07 4.57
N LYS A 676 7.52 -23.09 3.65
CA LYS A 676 7.36 -21.66 3.96
C LYS A 676 5.94 -21.19 3.67
N PRO A 677 5.35 -20.30 4.49
CA PRO A 677 4.04 -19.72 4.19
C PRO A 677 4.09 -18.86 2.92
N LEU A 678 2.99 -18.85 2.14
CA LEU A 678 2.87 -18.06 0.91
C LEU A 678 2.92 -16.55 1.16
N LEU A 679 2.36 -16.13 2.30
CA LEU A 679 2.24 -14.74 2.72
C LEU A 679 2.90 -14.59 4.09
N ASP A 680 3.29 -13.36 4.45
CA ASP A 680 3.78 -13.10 5.79
C ASP A 680 2.66 -13.23 6.85
N GLU A 681 3.04 -13.27 8.12
CA GLU A 681 2.11 -13.45 9.24
C GLU A 681 1.04 -12.33 9.28
N ALA A 682 1.43 -11.09 8.96
CA ALA A 682 0.52 -9.94 9.01
C ALA A 682 -0.54 -9.99 7.90
N ASP A 683 -0.16 -10.35 6.68
CA ASP A 683 -1.10 -10.55 5.56
C ASP A 683 -2.02 -11.74 5.82
N SER A 684 -1.49 -12.83 6.40
CA SER A 684 -2.27 -14.01 6.74
C SER A 684 -3.33 -13.71 7.80
N ASP A 685 -2.94 -13.06 8.90
CA ASP A 685 -3.85 -12.63 9.97
C ASP A 685 -4.94 -11.67 9.45
N LEU A 686 -4.56 -10.75 8.55
CA LEU A 686 -5.51 -9.82 7.91
C LEU A 686 -6.55 -10.57 7.06
N LEU A 687 -6.10 -11.47 6.19
CA LEU A 687 -6.99 -12.24 5.31
C LEU A 687 -7.94 -13.14 6.11
N GLU A 688 -7.47 -13.77 7.19
CA GLU A 688 -8.32 -14.56 8.09
C GLU A 688 -9.42 -13.69 8.72
N SER A 689 -9.06 -12.52 9.25
CA SER A 689 -10.04 -11.58 9.82
C SER A 689 -11.07 -11.11 8.78
N LEU A 690 -10.63 -10.84 7.55
CA LEU A 690 -11.53 -10.41 6.47
C LEU A 690 -12.44 -11.56 5.98
N GLN A 691 -11.95 -12.80 5.94
CA GLN A 691 -12.77 -13.98 5.63
C GLN A 691 -13.90 -14.17 6.65
N GLU A 692 -13.62 -13.98 7.94
CA GLU A 692 -14.66 -14.04 8.98
C GLU A 692 -15.72 -12.96 8.78
N HIS A 693 -15.32 -11.71 8.54
CA HIS A 693 -16.27 -10.62 8.24
C HIS A 693 -17.08 -10.87 6.96
N PHE A 694 -16.46 -11.44 5.93
CA PHE A 694 -17.13 -11.84 4.70
C PHE A 694 -18.24 -12.86 5.00
N PHE A 695 -17.94 -13.95 5.70
CA PHE A 695 -18.94 -14.97 6.00
C PHE A 695 -20.04 -14.48 6.95
N THR A 696 -19.71 -13.68 7.97
CA THR A 696 -20.73 -13.05 8.82
C THR A 696 -21.69 -12.19 7.98
N PHE A 697 -21.16 -11.38 7.05
CA PHE A 697 -22.01 -10.59 6.16
C PHE A 697 -22.94 -11.46 5.30
N LEU A 698 -22.44 -12.58 4.77
CA LEU A 698 -23.26 -13.50 3.98
C LEU A 698 -24.41 -14.09 4.79
N GLU A 699 -24.13 -14.52 6.02
CA GLU A 699 -25.12 -15.10 6.94
C GLU A 699 -26.19 -14.08 7.36
N GLU A 700 -25.81 -12.81 7.53
CA GLU A 700 -26.73 -11.73 7.94
C GLU A 700 -27.54 -11.15 6.78
N THR A 701 -27.03 -11.20 5.54
CA THR A 701 -27.60 -10.43 4.41
C THR A 701 -28.33 -11.29 3.39
N TYR A 702 -27.81 -12.47 3.05
CA TYR A 702 -28.43 -13.33 2.03
C TYR A 702 -29.50 -14.22 2.67
N SER A 703 -30.70 -14.22 2.09
CA SER A 703 -31.82 -15.04 2.56
C SER A 703 -31.61 -16.55 2.35
N VAL A 704 -30.80 -16.91 1.36
CA VAL A 704 -30.42 -18.29 1.07
C VAL A 704 -29.17 -18.65 1.88
N ARG A 705 -29.16 -19.87 2.43
CA ARG A 705 -28.01 -20.37 3.18
C ARG A 705 -26.81 -20.63 2.25
N LEU A 706 -25.84 -19.72 2.26
CA LEU A 706 -24.58 -19.84 1.53
C LEU A 706 -23.52 -20.54 2.38
N HIS A 707 -23.25 -21.82 2.10
CA HIS A 707 -22.39 -22.62 2.97
C HIS A 707 -20.89 -22.37 2.73
N ARG A 708 -20.11 -22.07 3.79
CA ARG A 708 -18.66 -21.82 3.72
C ARG A 708 -17.90 -22.86 2.88
N LYS A 709 -18.15 -24.15 3.15
CA LYS A 709 -17.56 -25.29 2.41
C LYS A 709 -17.78 -25.24 0.90
N THR A 710 -18.98 -24.85 0.47
CA THR A 710 -19.32 -24.76 -0.95
C THR A 710 -18.54 -23.63 -1.61
N LEU A 711 -18.50 -22.45 -0.98
CA LEU A 711 -17.74 -21.31 -1.47
C LEU A 711 -16.24 -21.60 -1.57
N PHE A 712 -15.63 -22.20 -0.55
CA PHE A 712 -14.20 -22.58 -0.63
C PHE A 712 -13.92 -23.59 -1.75
N ARG A 713 -14.79 -24.59 -1.98
CA ARG A 713 -14.61 -25.55 -3.09
C ARG A 713 -14.75 -24.88 -4.45
N ILE A 714 -15.70 -23.95 -4.60
CA ILE A 714 -15.83 -23.11 -5.80
C ILE A 714 -14.59 -22.26 -5.99
N THR A 715 -14.13 -21.54 -4.97
CA THR A 715 -12.90 -20.73 -5.03
C THR A 715 -11.67 -21.55 -5.40
N ALA A 716 -11.54 -22.77 -4.88
CA ALA A 716 -10.45 -23.66 -5.28
C ALA A 716 -10.51 -24.03 -6.77
N SER A 717 -11.71 -24.30 -7.31
CA SER A 717 -11.88 -24.52 -8.75
C SER A 717 -11.46 -23.31 -9.58
N LEU A 718 -11.72 -22.10 -9.08
CA LEU A 718 -11.30 -20.85 -9.72
C LEU A 718 -9.77 -20.75 -9.77
N PHE A 719 -9.06 -21.01 -8.66
CA PHE A 719 -7.60 -21.04 -8.65
C PHE A 719 -7.03 -22.08 -9.63
N PHE A 720 -7.56 -23.30 -9.61
CA PHE A 720 -7.11 -24.36 -10.52
C PHE A 720 -7.29 -23.97 -11.99
N SER A 721 -8.40 -23.30 -12.30
CA SER A 721 -8.71 -22.84 -13.66
C SER A 721 -7.82 -21.69 -14.15
N LEU A 722 -7.09 -21.00 -13.25
CA LEU A 722 -6.19 -19.89 -13.60
C LEU A 722 -4.80 -20.36 -14.06
N ILE A 723 -4.37 -21.55 -13.65
CA ILE A 723 -3.04 -22.12 -13.94
C ILE A 723 -2.59 -21.89 -15.39
N PRO A 724 -3.39 -22.22 -16.44
CA PRO A 724 -2.93 -22.10 -17.82
C PRO A 724 -2.93 -20.67 -18.37
N LEU A 725 -3.53 -19.72 -17.65
CA LEU A 725 -3.70 -18.33 -18.06
C LEU A 725 -2.56 -17.41 -17.59
N HIS A 726 -1.65 -17.93 -16.77
CA HIS A 726 -0.53 -17.17 -16.21
C HIS A 726 0.81 -17.80 -16.61
N ARG A 727 1.91 -17.09 -16.32
CA ARG A 727 3.26 -17.58 -16.59
C ARG A 727 3.52 -18.89 -15.82
N PRO A 728 4.38 -19.79 -16.33
CA PRO A 728 4.61 -21.12 -15.74
C PRO A 728 4.93 -21.10 -14.24
N GLU A 729 5.68 -20.10 -13.76
CA GLU A 729 6.09 -19.95 -12.36
C GLU A 729 4.89 -19.77 -11.42
N LEU A 730 3.83 -19.10 -11.89
CA LEU A 730 2.60 -18.90 -11.13
C LEU A 730 1.71 -20.14 -11.10
N GLY A 731 1.88 -21.08 -12.05
CA GLY A 731 1.09 -22.31 -12.11
C GLY A 731 1.21 -23.14 -10.83
N ALA A 732 2.42 -23.29 -10.31
CA ALA A 732 2.67 -24.01 -9.06
C ALA A 732 2.11 -23.27 -7.83
N VAL A 733 2.20 -21.94 -7.80
CA VAL A 733 1.62 -21.12 -6.73
C VAL A 733 0.10 -21.24 -6.71
N PHE A 734 -0.57 -21.13 -7.86
CA PHE A 734 -2.03 -21.30 -7.93
C PHE A 734 -2.47 -22.74 -7.62
N LEU A 735 -1.68 -23.75 -7.97
CA LEU A 735 -1.94 -25.13 -7.56
C LEU A 735 -1.88 -25.28 -6.03
N ARG A 736 -0.89 -24.66 -5.39
CA ARG A 736 -0.76 -24.63 -3.93
C ARG A 736 -1.94 -23.91 -3.28
N MET A 737 -2.30 -22.71 -3.75
CA MET A 737 -3.48 -21.98 -3.26
C MET A 737 -4.77 -22.80 -3.44
N CYS A 738 -4.92 -23.48 -4.57
CA CYS A 738 -6.04 -24.40 -4.81
C CYS A 738 -6.08 -25.51 -3.74
N LYS A 739 -4.94 -26.16 -3.46
CA LYS A 739 -4.84 -27.20 -2.43
C LYS A 739 -5.22 -26.67 -1.06
N GLU A 740 -4.58 -25.58 -0.61
CA GLU A 740 -4.82 -24.97 0.70
C GLU A 740 -6.30 -24.56 0.87
N THR A 741 -6.91 -24.03 -0.20
CA THR A 741 -8.35 -23.68 -0.21
C THR A 741 -9.25 -24.92 -0.09
N LEU A 742 -8.92 -26.03 -0.75
CA LEU A 742 -9.65 -27.31 -0.61
C LEU A 742 -9.48 -27.93 0.77
N ASP A 743 -8.30 -27.83 1.36
CA ASP A 743 -8.02 -28.35 2.70
C ASP A 743 -8.84 -27.58 3.75
N LYS A 744 -8.93 -26.25 3.63
CA LYS A 744 -9.87 -25.42 4.42
C LYS A 744 -11.31 -25.90 4.29
N ALA A 745 -11.77 -26.19 3.07
CA ALA A 745 -13.12 -26.70 2.86
C ALA A 745 -13.36 -28.08 3.49
N SER A 746 -12.32 -28.92 3.54
CA SER A 746 -12.40 -30.29 4.07
C SER A 746 -12.55 -30.32 5.59
N ASN A 747 -11.97 -29.34 6.28
CA ASN A 747 -12.07 -29.17 7.74
C ASN A 747 -13.44 -28.63 8.21
N ILE A 748 -14.34 -28.28 7.28
CA ILE A 748 -15.68 -27.78 7.59
C ILE A 748 -16.69 -28.93 7.48
N ASN A 749 -17.45 -29.19 8.54
CA ASN A 749 -18.55 -30.15 8.51
C ASN A 749 -19.83 -29.49 7.99
N TYR A 750 -20.57 -30.18 7.11
CA TYR A 750 -21.97 -29.85 6.91
C TYR A 750 -22.69 -30.29 8.20
N GLY A 751 -23.13 -29.34 9.04
CA GLY A 751 -23.87 -29.67 10.26
C GLY A 751 -25.09 -30.57 9.98
N PRO A 752 -25.66 -31.26 10.99
CA PRO A 752 -26.76 -32.20 10.78
C PRO A 752 -27.92 -31.51 10.05
N GLY A 753 -28.30 -32.06 8.89
CA GLY A 753 -29.28 -31.49 7.98
C GLY A 753 -30.63 -31.25 8.65
N ALA A 754 -31.09 -30.00 8.63
CA ALA A 754 -32.45 -29.66 9.02
C ALA A 754 -33.42 -30.25 7.99
N ARG A 755 -34.17 -31.29 8.38
CA ARG A 755 -35.46 -31.60 7.76
C ARG A 755 -36.30 -30.34 7.80
N SER A 756 -36.90 -29.99 6.67
CA SER A 756 -37.75 -28.81 6.54
C SER A 756 -38.85 -28.84 7.60
N THR A 757 -38.81 -27.91 8.56
CA THR A 757 -39.94 -27.59 9.43
C THR A 757 -40.59 -26.33 8.89
N SER A 758 -41.38 -26.50 7.84
CA SER A 758 -42.46 -25.57 7.49
C SER A 758 -43.44 -26.30 6.59
N GLY A 759 -44.39 -27.01 7.21
CA GLY A 759 -45.64 -27.33 6.56
C GLY A 759 -46.39 -26.03 6.31
N LEU A 760 -46.32 -25.51 5.09
CA LEU A 760 -47.28 -24.59 4.50
C LEU A 760 -47.14 -24.72 2.98
N THR A 761 -48.16 -25.29 2.39
CA THR A 761 -48.34 -25.61 0.97
C THR A 761 -48.23 -24.33 0.13
N LEU A 762 -47.14 -24.19 -0.63
CA LEU A 762 -47.07 -23.27 -1.77
C LEU A 762 -46.90 -24.10 -3.04
N SER A 763 -47.91 -23.97 -3.89
CA SER A 763 -48.15 -24.68 -5.15
C SER A 763 -46.90 -24.84 -6.02
N ARG A 764 -46.47 -26.10 -6.21
CA ARG A 764 -45.60 -26.49 -7.33
C ARG A 764 -46.43 -26.44 -8.61
N ARG A 765 -46.19 -25.46 -9.48
CA ARG A 765 -46.50 -25.60 -10.92
C ARG A 765 -45.25 -26.08 -11.64
N ALA A 766 -45.12 -27.39 -11.78
CA ALA A 766 -44.27 -27.99 -12.79
C ALA A 766 -45.02 -27.95 -14.13
N SER A 767 -44.48 -27.26 -15.13
CA SER A 767 -44.92 -27.37 -16.51
C SER A 767 -44.28 -28.61 -17.12
N SER A 768 -44.95 -29.75 -17.00
CA SER A 768 -44.65 -30.96 -17.77
C SER A 768 -45.42 -30.92 -19.09
N ASN A 769 -44.73 -30.67 -20.20
CA ASN A 769 -45.22 -30.96 -21.54
C ASN A 769 -44.13 -31.76 -22.27
N PHE A 770 -44.16 -33.08 -22.13
CA PHE A 770 -43.64 -34.00 -23.13
C PHE A 770 -44.73 -35.05 -23.37
N GLY A 771 -45.24 -35.03 -24.60
CA GLY A 771 -46.20 -35.99 -25.11
C GLY A 771 -45.58 -37.38 -25.15
N SER A 772 -46.35 -38.33 -24.66
CA SER A 772 -46.14 -39.75 -24.87
C SER A 772 -46.41 -40.08 -26.34
N ASP A 773 -45.43 -40.62 -27.04
CA ASP A 773 -45.70 -41.62 -28.07
C ASP A 773 -44.48 -42.50 -28.38
N GLU A 774 -44.82 -43.77 -28.64
CA GLU A 774 -44.02 -44.83 -29.28
C GLU A 774 -43.17 -45.80 -28.42
N LYS A 775 -43.89 -46.86 -28.03
CA LYS A 775 -43.66 -48.27 -28.40
C LYS A 775 -42.35 -48.95 -27.97
N ALA A 776 -42.55 -49.77 -26.95
CA ALA A 776 -41.73 -50.90 -26.54
C ALA A 776 -41.36 -51.85 -27.71
N ARG A 777 -40.08 -52.21 -27.75
CA ARG A 777 -39.59 -53.48 -28.30
C ARG A 777 -38.63 -54.10 -27.29
N GLU A 778 -39.09 -55.16 -26.64
CA GLU A 778 -38.28 -56.12 -25.88
C GLU A 778 -37.39 -56.92 -26.84
N MET A 779 -36.17 -57.27 -26.39
CA MET A 779 -35.46 -58.56 -26.59
C MET A 779 -34.02 -58.48 -26.03
N PRO A 780 -33.34 -59.60 -25.69
CA PRO A 780 -33.35 -60.15 -24.33
C PRO A 780 -31.96 -60.25 -23.67
N ILE A 781 -32.00 -60.53 -22.38
CA ILE A 781 -30.85 -60.82 -21.50
C ILE A 781 -30.26 -62.20 -21.88
N ALA A 782 -28.97 -62.21 -22.22
CA ALA A 782 -28.17 -63.43 -22.30
C ALA A 782 -27.23 -63.53 -21.08
N SER A 783 -27.40 -64.62 -20.35
CA SER A 783 -26.63 -65.04 -19.20
C SER A 783 -25.29 -65.65 -19.61
N GLY A 784 -24.20 -65.20 -18.97
CA GLY A 784 -22.87 -65.80 -19.07
C GLY A 784 -22.30 -66.02 -17.68
N LYS A 785 -22.22 -67.28 -17.26
CA LYS A 785 -21.60 -67.75 -16.02
C LYS A 785 -20.09 -67.50 -16.06
N GLY A 786 -19.53 -67.20 -14.90
CA GLY A 786 -18.10 -67.02 -14.70
C GLY A 786 -17.31 -68.31 -14.64
N GLU A 787 -15.99 -68.17 -14.76
CA GLU A 787 -15.02 -69.07 -14.16
C GLU A 787 -13.77 -68.28 -13.76
N ASN A 788 -13.25 -68.68 -12.60
CA ASN A 788 -12.17 -68.07 -11.81
C ASN A 788 -10.83 -68.07 -12.53
N LEU A 789 -9.95 -67.11 -12.20
CA LEU A 789 -8.52 -67.37 -12.05
C LEU A 789 -7.91 -66.49 -10.95
N SER A 790 -7.14 -67.17 -10.13
CA SER A 790 -6.58 -66.83 -8.81
C SER A 790 -5.45 -65.80 -8.82
N ILE A 791 -5.46 -64.95 -7.79
CA ILE A 791 -4.39 -64.01 -7.43
C ILE A 791 -3.40 -64.73 -6.48
N PRO A 792 -2.08 -64.73 -6.73
CA PRO A 792 -1.10 -65.08 -5.72
C PRO A 792 -0.61 -63.82 -4.98
N SER A 793 -0.67 -63.88 -3.65
CA SER A 793 -0.01 -62.97 -2.72
C SER A 793 1.48 -63.31 -2.60
N VAL A 794 2.35 -62.31 -2.72
CA VAL A 794 3.73 -62.41 -2.19
C VAL A 794 4.15 -61.08 -1.55
N THR A 795 4.48 -61.22 -0.28
CA THR A 795 5.07 -60.30 0.69
C THR A 795 6.43 -59.78 0.22
N VAL A 796 6.69 -58.48 0.36
CA VAL A 796 8.04 -57.90 0.21
C VAL A 796 8.60 -57.51 1.57
N THR A 797 9.70 -58.18 1.93
CA THR A 797 10.57 -57.86 3.05
C THR A 797 11.57 -56.78 2.66
N ALA A 798 11.94 -55.97 3.65
CA ALA A 798 12.89 -54.87 3.54
C ALA A 798 14.31 -55.31 3.14
N LYS A 799 14.96 -54.47 2.34
CA LYS A 799 16.38 -54.08 2.47
C LYS A 799 16.61 -52.72 1.85
#